data_AF-A0A2D6LRY4-F1
#
_entry.id   AF-A0A2D6LRY4-F1
#
_cell.length_a   1.000
_cell.length_b   1.000
_cell.length_c   1.000
_cell.angle_alpha   90.00
_cell.angle_beta   90.00
_cell.angle_gamma   90.00
#
_symmetry.space_group_name_H-M   'P 1'
#
loop_
_entity.id
_entity.type
_entity.pdbx_description
1 polymer ?
#
loop_
_entity_poly.entity_id
_entity_poly.type
_entity_poly.pdbx_seq_one_letter_code
_entity_poly.pdbx_strand_id
1 'polypeptide(L)'
;MDFRLQEYTALFYRIFLVYLCYFFCRLMFVYFNNDLVHVKSIYQMAELCYYGLRFDNVAIVYSNIIFILMSIIPWKKTTHPLYQKVVFWIYWLCNGFFLSLNFIDFAYYRFNQNRLMNNFLEVIEFESNKIDLLLHFIWVYLHLIILFFAMLYLLALAYKKLKIYPIIIENYWRYGLSSFVLFFGSIALFVLGARGGDFKKSTRPITLIDAMDNVRTPQQADVVLSSAFTLLKTLGQDNFNKSKNRFTNLEIEKELNTIKVYSPSGRFEKKPNIVIFILESMGREYWGALNETYDIPNYKGYTPFLDSLARHSLIFPNGFATSRKSIHGMPSILAGIPSFETSYASSLYSRQKVGSVVSVAKELDYQTSFFHGAANGSMGLLGFSNILGFDNYYGRTEFNNDLEFDGSWGIWDEPFLGYVKSVLDQQRTPFLSSVFTITSHEPYVIPKDYEGKFDKGYLPMHQCVGYTDHALRKFFEVSKTSDWFENTIFIFTADHSNQTHFPFYEKTVNRFANPLMIFKSNSELKGVDMKLASHLDIFPTVADLIDYPKPFKSWGRSLVSNQNHEPFVINYFSGGSYFMMNENLICVHNGNNAIGFYNVKDKNMENNLIRNKTQEMIDLENKCSMFLEDYFESLMSGIGSSQKK
;
A
#
# COMPACT_ATOMS: atom_id res chain seq x y z
N MET A 1 -11.66 47.65 -29.70
CA MET A 1 -10.60 47.30 -28.71
C MET A 1 -9.63 46.31 -29.37
N ASP A 2 -8.36 46.71 -29.56
CA ASP A 2 -7.39 45.95 -30.39
C ASP A 2 -6.64 44.82 -29.63
N PHE A 3 -6.88 44.65 -28.33
CA PHE A 3 -6.15 43.71 -27.46
C PHE A 3 -7.10 42.70 -26.79
N ARG A 4 -6.69 41.42 -26.70
CA ARG A 4 -7.47 40.31 -26.12
C ARG A 4 -7.52 40.27 -24.58
N LEU A 5 -7.43 41.42 -23.91
CA LEU A 5 -7.23 41.49 -22.46
C LEU A 5 -8.33 40.75 -21.66
N GLN A 6 -9.59 40.87 -22.08
CA GLN A 6 -10.73 40.22 -21.42
C GLN A 6 -10.61 38.69 -21.35
N GLU A 7 -10.11 38.06 -22.42
CA GLU A 7 -9.99 36.60 -22.50
C GLU A 7 -8.88 36.08 -21.58
N TYR A 8 -7.74 36.77 -21.55
CA TYR A 8 -6.63 36.41 -20.65
C TYR A 8 -6.97 36.70 -19.19
N THR A 9 -7.63 37.82 -18.88
CA THR A 9 -8.14 38.09 -17.52
C THR A 9 -9.11 36.98 -17.09
N ALA A 10 -10.00 36.54 -17.98
CA ALA A 10 -10.91 35.45 -17.68
C ALA A 10 -10.20 34.11 -17.48
N LEU A 11 -9.18 33.81 -18.30
CA LEU A 11 -8.35 32.61 -18.13
C LEU A 11 -7.67 32.60 -16.76
N PHE A 12 -6.93 33.65 -16.40
CA PHE A 12 -6.22 33.71 -15.13
C PHE A 12 -7.16 33.69 -13.93
N TYR A 13 -8.30 34.39 -14.01
CA TYR A 13 -9.35 34.32 -12.98
C TYR A 13 -9.89 32.89 -12.81
N ARG A 14 -10.23 32.21 -13.90
CA ARG A 14 -10.79 30.85 -13.87
C ARG A 14 -9.78 29.82 -13.38
N ILE A 15 -8.49 29.98 -13.73
CA ILE A 15 -7.40 29.16 -13.20
C ILE A 15 -7.21 29.43 -11.70
N PHE A 16 -7.27 30.70 -11.27
CA PHE A 16 -7.20 31.06 -9.85
C PHE A 16 -8.33 30.41 -9.03
N LEU A 17 -9.55 30.31 -9.56
CA LEU A 17 -10.63 29.57 -8.90
C LEU A 17 -10.27 28.09 -8.68
N VAL A 18 -9.57 27.44 -9.62
CA VAL A 18 -9.12 26.06 -9.45
C VAL A 18 -8.07 25.95 -8.34
N TYR A 19 -7.13 26.91 -8.24
CA TYR A 19 -6.19 26.96 -7.11
C TYR A 19 -6.92 27.05 -5.77
N LEU A 20 -7.99 27.84 -5.66
CA LEU A 20 -8.79 27.92 -4.44
C LEU A 20 -9.45 26.56 -4.10
N CYS A 21 -9.95 25.84 -5.11
CA CYS A 21 -10.48 24.48 -4.91
C CYS A 21 -9.40 23.52 -4.42
N TYR A 22 -8.20 23.52 -5.01
CA TYR A 22 -7.10 22.64 -4.58
C TYR A 22 -6.61 22.98 -3.16
N PHE A 23 -6.52 24.27 -2.83
CA PHE A 23 -6.23 24.73 -1.49
C PHE A 23 -7.27 24.23 -0.48
N PHE A 24 -8.56 24.34 -0.81
CA PHE A 24 -9.63 23.79 0.02
C PHE A 24 -9.55 22.26 0.15
N CYS A 25 -9.28 21.54 -0.95
CA CYS A 25 -9.07 20.11 -0.92
C CYS A 25 -7.92 19.71 0.02
N ARG A 26 -6.82 20.46 0.05
CA ARG A 26 -5.70 20.22 0.98
C ARG A 26 -6.12 20.44 2.44
N LEU A 27 -6.89 21.49 2.72
CA LEU A 27 -7.44 21.73 4.06
C LEU A 27 -8.36 20.58 4.51
N MET A 28 -9.25 20.13 3.61
CA MET A 28 -10.15 19.01 3.90
C MET A 28 -9.38 17.70 4.05
N PHE A 29 -8.35 17.45 3.24
CA PHE A 29 -7.51 16.26 3.38
C PHE A 29 -6.90 16.17 4.78
N VAL A 30 -6.33 17.27 5.29
CA VAL A 30 -5.81 17.32 6.65
C VAL A 30 -6.94 17.17 7.66
N TYR A 31 -8.08 17.84 7.48
CA TYR A 31 -9.22 17.70 8.40
C TYR A 31 -9.68 16.24 8.59
N PHE A 32 -9.76 15.46 7.52
CA PHE A 32 -10.20 14.05 7.57
C PHE A 32 -9.09 13.07 7.98
N ASN A 33 -7.83 13.48 7.96
CA ASN A 33 -6.67 12.56 8.12
C ASN A 33 -5.60 13.08 9.10
N ASN A 34 -5.90 14.09 9.95
CA ASN A 34 -4.88 14.73 10.79
C ASN A 34 -4.31 13.79 11.87
N ASP A 35 -5.10 12.81 12.29
CA ASP A 35 -4.68 11.68 13.13
C ASP A 35 -3.55 10.87 12.47
N LEU A 36 -3.50 10.84 11.14
CA LEU A 36 -2.45 10.15 10.38
C LEU A 36 -1.33 11.10 9.92
N VAL A 37 -1.61 12.33 9.53
CA VAL A 37 -0.56 13.22 8.98
C VAL A 37 0.11 14.11 10.04
N HIS A 38 -0.48 14.23 11.23
CA HIS A 38 0.02 14.98 12.39
C HIS A 38 0.45 16.41 12.08
N VAL A 39 -0.41 17.20 11.46
CA VAL A 39 -0.20 18.65 11.33
C VAL A 39 -0.55 19.31 12.67
N LYS A 40 0.48 19.82 13.36
CA LYS A 40 0.41 20.27 14.76
C LYS A 40 0.04 21.75 14.92
N SER A 41 0.15 22.57 13.87
CA SER A 41 -0.14 24.01 13.96
C SER A 41 -0.62 24.63 12.65
N ILE A 42 -1.30 25.78 12.74
CA ILE A 42 -1.75 26.58 11.59
C ILE A 42 -0.55 27.06 10.77
N TYR A 43 0.57 27.41 11.42
CA TYR A 43 1.80 27.79 10.73
C TYR A 43 2.33 26.65 9.87
N GLN A 44 2.40 25.44 10.43
CA GLN A 44 2.80 24.25 9.68
C GLN A 44 1.84 23.96 8.52
N MET A 45 0.53 24.15 8.73
CA MET A 45 -0.44 23.99 7.65
C MET A 45 -0.20 25.00 6.51
N ALA A 46 0.05 26.26 6.84
CA ALA A 46 0.37 27.29 5.84
C ALA A 46 1.67 26.97 5.08
N GLU A 47 2.69 26.46 5.77
CA GLU A 47 3.95 25.99 5.20
C GLU A 47 3.72 24.83 4.21
N LEU A 48 2.94 23.81 4.59
CA LEU A 48 2.60 22.68 3.71
C LEU A 48 1.76 23.11 2.50
N CYS A 49 0.81 24.04 2.69
CA CYS A 49 0.05 24.62 1.58
C CYS A 49 0.95 25.37 0.60
N TYR A 50 1.90 26.15 1.10
CA TYR A 50 2.89 26.86 0.27
C TYR A 50 3.75 25.87 -0.53
N TYR A 51 4.28 24.82 0.10
CA TYR A 51 5.03 23.77 -0.59
C TYR A 51 4.17 22.97 -1.57
N GLY A 52 2.87 22.86 -1.31
CA GLY A 52 1.90 22.20 -2.18
C GLY A 52 1.66 22.92 -3.51
N LEU A 53 1.83 24.24 -3.56
CA LEU A 53 1.56 25.03 -4.77
C LEU A 53 2.36 24.55 -5.98
N ARG A 54 3.62 24.11 -5.80
CA ARG A 54 4.43 23.59 -6.92
C ARG A 54 3.83 22.33 -7.56
N PHE A 55 3.17 21.49 -6.76
CA PHE A 55 2.49 20.28 -7.24
C PHE A 55 1.14 20.60 -7.84
N ASP A 56 0.41 21.54 -7.21
CA ASP A 56 -0.86 22.05 -7.73
C ASP A 56 -0.68 22.72 -9.09
N ASN A 57 0.43 23.46 -9.30
CA ASN A 57 0.76 24.04 -10.60
C ASN A 57 0.70 22.96 -11.69
N VAL A 58 1.38 21.85 -11.46
CA VAL A 58 1.44 20.74 -12.41
C VAL A 58 0.06 20.10 -12.60
N ALA A 59 -0.63 19.77 -11.50
CA ALA A 59 -1.97 19.17 -11.57
C ALA A 59 -2.95 20.06 -12.33
N ILE A 60 -2.97 21.37 -12.05
CA ILE A 60 -3.88 22.34 -12.65
C ILE A 60 -3.55 22.55 -14.13
N VAL A 61 -2.28 22.71 -14.51
CA VAL A 61 -1.92 22.87 -15.92
C VAL A 61 -2.30 21.64 -16.74
N TYR A 62 -1.95 20.42 -16.28
CA TYR A 62 -2.26 19.21 -17.03
C TYR A 62 -3.77 18.92 -17.07
N SER A 63 -4.48 19.04 -15.94
CA SER A 63 -5.93 18.84 -15.89
C SER A 63 -6.71 19.83 -16.76
N ASN A 64 -6.20 21.05 -16.92
CA ASN A 64 -6.86 22.11 -17.66
C ASN A 64 -6.20 22.40 -19.02
N ILE A 65 -5.34 21.54 -19.55
CA ILE A 65 -4.57 21.83 -20.78
C ILE A 65 -5.48 22.18 -21.97
N ILE A 66 -6.58 21.44 -22.15
CA ILE A 66 -7.57 21.69 -23.22
C ILE A 66 -8.27 23.04 -22.99
N PHE A 67 -8.69 23.32 -21.75
CA PHE A 67 -9.32 24.59 -21.38
C PHE A 67 -8.37 25.78 -21.60
N ILE A 68 -7.10 25.66 -21.21
CA ILE A 68 -6.06 26.68 -21.39
C ILE A 68 -5.87 26.94 -22.88
N LEU A 69 -5.64 25.90 -23.68
CA LEU A 69 -5.42 26.02 -25.13
C LEU A 69 -6.60 26.69 -25.84
N MET A 70 -7.83 26.29 -25.51
CA MET A 70 -9.03 26.94 -26.06
C MET A 70 -9.19 28.39 -25.60
N SER A 71 -8.75 28.72 -24.38
CA SER A 71 -8.83 30.09 -23.89
C SER A 71 -7.82 31.03 -24.56
N ILE A 72 -6.67 30.50 -25.01
CA ILE A 72 -5.59 31.32 -25.60
C ILE A 72 -5.51 31.27 -27.13
N ILE A 73 -6.17 30.31 -27.80
CA ILE A 73 -6.07 30.14 -29.26
C ILE A 73 -6.33 31.46 -30.00
N PRO A 74 -5.46 31.86 -30.96
CA PRO A 74 -5.57 33.15 -31.66
C PRO A 74 -6.66 33.11 -32.76
N TRP A 75 -7.90 32.79 -32.37
CA TRP A 75 -9.05 32.69 -33.28
C TRP A 75 -10.08 33.80 -32.99
N LYS A 76 -10.61 34.43 -34.05
CA LYS A 76 -11.61 35.51 -34.00
C LYS A 76 -12.96 35.14 -33.37
N LYS A 77 -13.32 33.85 -33.29
CA LYS A 77 -14.64 33.39 -32.79
C LYS A 77 -14.62 32.94 -31.32
N THR A 78 -13.53 33.16 -30.60
CA THR A 78 -13.38 32.78 -29.19
C THR A 78 -14.38 33.50 -28.27
N THR A 79 -14.86 34.68 -28.64
CA THR A 79 -15.87 35.43 -27.87
C THR A 79 -17.32 35.03 -28.17
N HIS A 80 -17.55 34.11 -29.12
CA HIS A 80 -18.89 33.67 -29.50
C HIS A 80 -19.59 32.89 -28.37
N PRO A 81 -20.90 33.09 -28.11
CA PRO A 81 -21.61 32.45 -26.99
C PRO A 81 -21.53 30.92 -27.00
N LEU A 82 -21.65 30.29 -28.17
CA LEU A 82 -21.50 28.84 -28.31
C LEU A 82 -20.09 28.37 -27.92
N TYR A 83 -19.06 29.11 -28.31
CA TYR A 83 -17.67 28.79 -27.98
C TYR A 83 -17.45 28.87 -26.46
N GLN A 84 -17.90 29.96 -25.83
CA GLN A 84 -17.80 30.12 -24.38
C GLN A 84 -18.60 29.05 -23.61
N LYS A 85 -19.73 28.58 -24.15
CA LYS A 85 -20.48 27.45 -23.57
C LYS A 85 -19.68 26.14 -23.64
N VAL A 86 -19.00 25.87 -24.76
CA VAL A 86 -18.12 24.69 -24.90
C VAL A 86 -16.93 24.79 -23.93
N VAL A 87 -16.26 25.94 -23.87
CA VAL A 87 -15.14 26.20 -22.95
C VAL A 87 -15.56 26.04 -21.49
N PHE A 88 -16.78 26.46 -21.12
CA PHE A 88 -17.34 26.24 -19.79
C PHE A 88 -17.50 24.74 -19.48
N TRP A 89 -18.09 23.96 -20.38
CA TRP A 89 -18.28 22.53 -20.15
C TRP A 89 -16.96 21.77 -20.05
N ILE A 90 -15.97 22.12 -20.88
CA ILE A 90 -14.62 21.53 -20.78
C ILE A 90 -14.00 21.87 -19.42
N TYR A 91 -14.05 23.14 -19.01
CA TYR A 91 -13.57 23.55 -17.69
C TYR A 91 -14.27 22.79 -16.57
N TRP A 92 -15.60 22.70 -16.61
CA TRP A 92 -16.39 22.09 -15.55
C TRP A 92 -16.19 20.57 -15.49
N LEU A 93 -16.15 19.88 -16.63
CA LEU A 93 -15.94 18.43 -16.69
C LEU A 93 -14.51 18.04 -16.28
N CYS A 94 -13.49 18.73 -16.78
CA CYS A 94 -12.10 18.47 -16.42
C CYS A 94 -11.87 18.68 -14.91
N ASN A 95 -12.28 19.83 -14.36
CA ASN A 95 -12.14 20.07 -12.92
C ASN A 95 -13.06 19.17 -12.10
N GLY A 96 -14.25 18.82 -12.60
CA GLY A 96 -15.13 17.83 -11.99
C GLY A 96 -14.44 16.49 -11.77
N PHE A 97 -13.79 15.96 -12.81
CA PHE A 97 -13.05 14.70 -12.72
C PHE A 97 -11.85 14.78 -11.76
N PHE A 98 -10.96 15.76 -11.89
CA PHE A 98 -9.77 15.81 -11.04
C PHE A 98 -10.05 16.19 -9.58
N LEU A 99 -11.10 16.99 -9.32
CA LEU A 99 -11.54 17.28 -7.97
C LEU A 99 -12.22 16.07 -7.33
N SER A 100 -12.97 15.25 -8.08
CA SER A 100 -13.58 14.04 -7.52
C SER A 100 -12.51 13.07 -6.98
N LEU A 101 -11.38 12.94 -7.67
CA LEU A 101 -10.24 12.14 -7.20
C LEU A 101 -9.74 12.59 -5.83
N ASN A 102 -9.66 13.90 -5.58
CA ASN A 102 -9.24 14.41 -4.27
C ASN A 102 -10.28 14.09 -3.18
N PHE A 103 -11.58 14.15 -3.49
CA PHE A 103 -12.64 13.82 -2.55
C PHE A 103 -12.70 12.32 -2.21
N ILE A 104 -12.50 11.45 -3.21
CA ILE A 104 -12.37 10.01 -3.01
C ILE A 104 -11.18 9.74 -2.08
N ASP A 105 -10.08 10.46 -2.27
CA ASP A 105 -8.85 10.26 -1.51
C ASP A 105 -8.96 10.67 -0.03
N PHE A 106 -9.93 11.50 0.35
CA PHE A 106 -10.17 11.83 1.77
C PHE A 106 -10.54 10.59 2.59
N ALA A 107 -11.32 9.68 1.99
CA ALA A 107 -11.70 8.41 2.59
C ALA A 107 -10.67 7.30 2.28
N TYR A 108 -10.25 7.19 1.01
CA TYR A 108 -9.34 6.14 0.56
C TYR A 108 -7.98 6.17 1.27
N TYR A 109 -7.46 7.36 1.62
CA TYR A 109 -6.19 7.49 2.33
C TYR A 109 -6.21 6.85 3.73
N ARG A 110 -7.34 6.80 4.43
CA ARG A 110 -7.39 6.19 5.77
C ARG A 110 -7.09 4.68 5.73
N PHE A 111 -7.55 4.01 4.68
CA PHE A 111 -7.35 2.57 4.48
C PHE A 111 -5.95 2.28 3.92
N ASN A 112 -5.49 3.07 2.94
CA ASN A 112 -4.26 2.76 2.20
C ASN A 112 -3.02 3.48 2.75
N GLN A 113 -3.21 4.59 3.46
CA GLN A 113 -2.20 5.52 3.98
C GLN A 113 -1.16 5.94 2.93
N ASN A 114 -1.62 6.01 1.68
CA ASN A 114 -0.91 6.52 0.52
C ASN A 114 -1.91 7.31 -0.33
N ARG A 115 -1.44 8.38 -0.99
CA ARG A 115 -2.28 9.17 -1.91
C ARG A 115 -2.71 8.31 -3.10
N LEU A 116 -3.87 8.61 -3.67
CA LEU A 116 -4.40 7.89 -4.84
C LEU A 116 -3.41 7.94 -6.02
N MET A 117 -3.01 6.76 -6.51
CA MET A 117 -2.11 6.55 -7.65
C MET A 117 -2.84 5.81 -8.78
N ASN A 118 -2.22 5.64 -9.95
CA ASN A 118 -2.83 4.94 -11.09
C ASN A 118 -3.33 3.52 -10.78
N ASN A 119 -2.73 2.81 -9.82
CA ASN A 119 -3.14 1.46 -9.43
C ASN A 119 -4.23 1.42 -8.33
N PHE A 120 -4.90 2.53 -8.02
CA PHE A 120 -5.91 2.54 -6.95
C PHE A 120 -7.09 1.59 -7.20
N LEU A 121 -7.37 1.25 -8.47
CA LEU A 121 -8.43 0.33 -8.87
C LEU A 121 -8.04 -1.16 -8.74
N GLU A 122 -6.76 -1.47 -8.51
CA GLU A 122 -6.25 -2.85 -8.40
C GLU A 122 -6.99 -3.66 -7.32
N VAL A 123 -7.36 -3.00 -6.21
CA VAL A 123 -8.04 -3.62 -5.07
C VAL A 123 -9.47 -4.07 -5.41
N ILE A 124 -10.12 -3.45 -6.40
CA ILE A 124 -11.50 -3.76 -6.80
C ILE A 124 -11.59 -4.43 -8.17
N GLU A 125 -10.46 -4.65 -8.84
CA GLU A 125 -10.42 -5.18 -10.21
C GLU A 125 -10.97 -6.61 -10.28
N PHE A 126 -10.66 -7.43 -9.27
CA PHE A 126 -11.02 -8.84 -9.22
C PHE A 126 -12.22 -9.16 -8.32
N GLU A 127 -12.88 -8.13 -7.77
CA GLU A 127 -14.03 -8.34 -6.89
C GLU A 127 -15.29 -8.72 -7.65
N SER A 128 -16.08 -9.65 -7.10
CA SER A 128 -17.34 -10.08 -7.71
C SER A 128 -18.51 -9.14 -7.36
N ASN A 129 -18.53 -8.61 -6.13
CA ASN A 129 -19.64 -7.80 -5.59
C ASN A 129 -19.42 -6.28 -5.74
N LYS A 130 -18.86 -5.84 -6.87
CA LYS A 130 -18.45 -4.42 -7.07
C LYS A 130 -19.59 -3.42 -6.89
N ILE A 131 -20.81 -3.79 -7.32
CA ILE A 131 -21.98 -2.91 -7.28
C ILE A 131 -22.41 -2.67 -5.83
N ASP A 132 -22.51 -3.73 -5.03
CA ASP A 132 -22.95 -3.63 -3.63
C ASP A 132 -21.92 -2.86 -2.79
N LEU A 133 -20.62 -3.14 -2.99
CA LEU A 133 -19.54 -2.36 -2.39
C LEU A 133 -19.63 -0.87 -2.77
N LEU A 134 -19.87 -0.56 -4.06
CA LEU A 134 -20.02 0.82 -4.51
C LEU A 134 -21.21 1.53 -3.85
N LEU A 135 -22.37 0.87 -3.78
CA LEU A 135 -23.57 1.41 -3.15
C LEU A 135 -23.35 1.65 -1.65
N HIS A 136 -22.71 0.70 -0.97
CA HIS A 136 -22.32 0.83 0.43
C HIS A 136 -21.42 2.05 0.65
N PHE A 137 -20.35 2.20 -0.14
CA PHE A 137 -19.44 3.34 -0.01
C PHE A 137 -20.11 4.68 -0.37
N ILE A 138 -21.02 4.72 -1.35
CA ILE A 138 -21.80 5.92 -1.64
C ILE A 138 -22.63 6.34 -0.43
N TRP A 139 -23.25 5.38 0.27
CA TRP A 139 -24.05 5.65 1.44
C TRP A 139 -23.21 6.13 2.62
N VAL A 140 -22.13 5.41 2.95
CA VAL A 140 -21.21 5.75 4.06
C VAL A 140 -20.58 7.13 3.85
N TYR A 141 -20.19 7.45 2.62
CA TYR A 141 -19.52 8.71 2.27
C TYR A 141 -20.43 9.74 1.59
N LEU A 142 -21.75 9.65 1.80
CA LEU A 142 -22.71 10.57 1.19
C LEU A 142 -22.40 12.04 1.48
N HIS A 143 -21.88 12.33 2.68
CA HIS A 143 -21.45 13.67 3.08
C HIS A 143 -20.33 14.22 2.18
N LEU A 144 -19.36 13.40 1.77
CA LEU A 144 -18.29 13.80 0.85
C LEU A 144 -18.86 14.07 -0.56
N ILE A 145 -19.83 13.28 -1.00
CA ILE A 145 -20.51 13.45 -2.29
C ILE A 145 -21.27 14.79 -2.31
N ILE A 146 -22.01 15.11 -1.25
CA ILE A 146 -22.72 16.38 -1.12
C ILE A 146 -21.74 17.56 -1.15
N LEU A 147 -20.65 17.49 -0.38
CA LEU A 147 -19.61 18.53 -0.36
C LEU A 147 -18.94 18.71 -1.73
N PHE A 148 -18.69 17.61 -2.46
CA PHE A 148 -18.13 17.64 -3.80
C PHE A 148 -19.05 18.40 -4.77
N PHE A 149 -20.34 18.04 -4.83
CA PHE A 149 -21.30 18.71 -5.70
C PHE A 149 -21.54 20.17 -5.29
N ALA A 150 -21.51 20.48 -3.99
CA ALA A 150 -21.57 21.86 -3.50
C ALA A 150 -20.37 22.68 -4.02
N MET A 151 -19.15 22.14 -3.94
CA MET A 151 -17.96 22.80 -4.47
C MET A 151 -18.03 22.99 -6.00
N LEU A 152 -18.48 21.99 -6.77
CA LEU A 152 -18.66 22.13 -8.21
C LEU A 152 -19.73 23.16 -8.59
N TYR A 153 -20.80 23.24 -7.81
CA TYR A 153 -21.84 24.25 -7.98
C TYR A 153 -21.28 25.66 -7.73
N LEU A 154 -20.54 25.85 -6.62
CA LEU A 154 -19.88 27.11 -6.30
C LEU A 154 -18.85 27.51 -7.36
N LEU A 155 -18.08 26.55 -7.88
CA LEU A 155 -17.13 26.76 -8.96
C LEU A 155 -17.83 27.24 -10.25
N ALA A 156 -18.97 26.63 -10.58
CA ALA A 156 -19.78 27.04 -11.74
C ALA A 156 -20.39 28.45 -11.56
N LEU A 157 -20.83 28.81 -10.35
CA LEU A 157 -21.31 30.16 -10.04
C LEU A 157 -20.19 31.19 -10.13
N ALA A 158 -19.03 30.89 -9.54
CA ALA A 158 -17.86 31.77 -9.57
C ALA A 158 -17.34 31.98 -10.99
N TYR A 159 -17.33 30.94 -11.83
CA TYR A 159 -16.99 31.04 -13.25
C TYR A 159 -17.87 32.06 -13.98
N LYS A 160 -19.19 32.04 -13.72
CA LYS A 160 -20.18 32.89 -14.41
C LYS A 160 -20.12 34.36 -13.99
N LYS A 161 -19.38 34.72 -12.93
CA LYS A 161 -19.20 36.13 -12.50
C LYS A 161 -18.44 36.98 -13.52
N LEU A 162 -17.52 36.38 -14.27
CA LEU A 162 -16.73 37.08 -15.29
C LEU A 162 -17.13 36.59 -16.69
N LYS A 163 -17.96 37.40 -17.37
CA LYS A 163 -18.45 37.12 -18.72
C LYS A 163 -17.50 37.69 -19.77
N ILE A 164 -17.33 36.94 -20.85
CA ILE A 164 -16.66 37.39 -22.07
C ILE A 164 -17.74 37.90 -23.03
N TYR A 165 -17.57 39.12 -23.55
CA TYR A 165 -18.51 39.74 -24.48
C TYR A 165 -17.92 39.72 -25.89
N PRO A 166 -18.76 39.62 -26.95
CA PRO A 166 -18.29 39.76 -28.32
C PRO A 166 -17.63 41.13 -28.54
N ILE A 167 -16.41 41.14 -29.07
CA ILE A 167 -15.65 42.36 -29.38
C ILE A 167 -15.63 42.55 -30.89
N ILE A 168 -15.84 43.79 -31.34
CA ILE A 168 -15.60 44.21 -32.72
C ILE A 168 -14.12 44.57 -32.87
N ILE A 169 -13.43 43.92 -33.82
CA ILE A 169 -12.00 44.12 -34.08
C ILE A 169 -11.83 45.30 -35.03
N GLU A 170 -11.22 46.38 -34.54
CA GLU A 170 -10.95 47.60 -35.33
C GLU A 170 -9.67 47.47 -36.16
N ASN A 171 -8.58 46.97 -35.56
CA ASN A 171 -7.31 46.72 -36.26
C ASN A 171 -6.86 45.25 -36.18
N TYR A 172 -6.97 44.53 -37.29
CA TYR A 172 -6.59 43.12 -37.37
C TYR A 172 -5.09 42.85 -37.15
N TRP A 173 -4.21 43.78 -37.52
CA TRP A 173 -2.77 43.62 -37.33
C TRP A 173 -2.39 43.71 -35.85
N ARG A 174 -2.89 44.73 -35.14
CA ARG A 174 -2.67 44.88 -33.69
C ARG A 174 -3.30 43.74 -32.90
N TYR A 175 -4.48 43.29 -33.31
CA TYR A 175 -5.13 42.12 -32.74
C TYR A 175 -4.31 40.85 -32.97
N GLY A 176 -3.81 40.62 -34.18
CA GLY A 176 -2.97 39.46 -34.51
C GLY A 176 -1.67 39.44 -33.72
N LEU A 177 -0.95 40.57 -33.68
CA LEU A 177 0.32 40.70 -32.97
C LEU A 177 0.16 40.51 -31.45
N SER A 178 -0.84 41.15 -30.84
CA SER A 178 -1.11 40.98 -29.41
C SER A 178 -1.56 39.56 -29.06
N SER A 179 -2.38 38.93 -29.91
CA SER A 179 -2.79 37.53 -29.74
C SER A 179 -1.60 36.58 -29.81
N PHE A 180 -0.66 36.82 -30.74
CA PHE A 180 0.54 36.00 -30.88
C PHE A 180 1.46 36.12 -29.66
N VAL A 181 1.76 37.35 -29.23
CA VAL A 181 2.62 37.60 -28.06
C VAL A 181 2.01 36.99 -26.80
N LEU A 182 0.72 37.21 -26.54
CA LEU A 182 0.05 36.68 -25.35
C LEU A 182 -0.12 35.15 -25.41
N PHE A 183 -0.29 34.56 -26.59
CA PHE A 183 -0.34 33.12 -26.78
C PHE A 183 0.98 32.46 -26.39
N PHE A 184 2.11 32.90 -26.96
CA PHE A 184 3.42 32.34 -26.63
C PHE A 184 3.85 32.67 -25.19
N GLY A 185 3.55 33.87 -24.69
CA GLY A 185 3.80 34.23 -23.29
C GLY A 185 3.02 33.35 -22.31
N SER A 186 1.76 33.05 -22.60
CA SER A 186 0.94 32.15 -21.77
C SER A 186 1.42 30.71 -21.86
N ILE A 187 1.79 30.22 -23.05
CA ILE A 187 2.38 28.89 -23.20
C ILE A 187 3.65 28.78 -22.37
N ALA A 188 4.56 29.75 -22.46
CA ALA A 188 5.78 29.74 -21.66
C ALA A 188 5.47 29.68 -20.16
N LEU A 189 4.52 30.49 -19.68
CA LEU A 189 4.08 30.49 -18.28
C LEU A 189 3.48 29.14 -17.84
N PHE A 190 2.61 28.54 -18.65
CA PHE A 190 2.00 27.25 -18.31
C PHE A 190 2.98 26.08 -18.44
N VAL A 191 3.94 26.14 -19.36
CA VAL A 191 5.05 25.15 -19.43
C VAL A 191 5.91 25.24 -18.18
N LEU A 192 6.17 26.45 -17.66
CA LEU A 192 6.84 26.63 -16.36
C LEU A 192 6.01 26.04 -15.21
N GLY A 193 4.70 26.30 -15.21
CA GLY A 193 3.77 25.69 -14.26
C GLY A 193 3.75 24.17 -14.31
N ALA A 194 3.73 23.57 -15.51
CA ALA A 194 3.78 22.12 -15.74
C ALA A 194 5.08 21.46 -15.23
N ARG A 195 6.14 22.26 -15.00
CA ARG A 195 7.41 21.81 -14.41
C ARG A 195 7.53 22.09 -12.91
N GLY A 196 6.57 22.77 -12.30
CA GLY A 196 6.55 23.10 -10.86
C GLY A 196 6.96 24.52 -10.52
N GLY A 197 7.36 25.36 -11.48
CA GLY A 197 7.49 26.81 -11.31
C GLY A 197 8.83 27.37 -10.78
N ASP A 198 9.94 26.61 -10.79
CA ASP A 198 11.27 27.09 -10.35
C ASP A 198 12.31 27.12 -11.49
N PHE A 199 12.98 28.26 -11.69
CA PHE A 199 14.07 28.47 -12.66
C PHE A 199 15.45 28.01 -12.17
N LYS A 200 15.68 27.85 -10.85
CA LYS A 200 17.01 27.52 -10.30
C LYS A 200 17.36 26.04 -10.35
N LYS A 201 16.37 25.14 -10.33
CA LYS A 201 16.59 23.67 -10.24
C LYS A 201 15.94 22.83 -11.35
N SER A 202 15.11 23.41 -12.22
CA SER A 202 14.21 22.61 -13.08
C SER A 202 14.71 22.42 -14.52
N THR A 203 15.75 21.60 -14.69
CA THR A 203 16.03 20.95 -16.00
C THR A 203 15.13 19.73 -16.23
N ARG A 204 14.55 19.16 -15.15
CA ARG A 204 13.64 18.00 -15.19
C ARG A 204 12.25 18.32 -14.59
N PRO A 205 11.16 17.69 -15.06
CA PRO A 205 9.84 17.80 -14.44
C PRO A 205 9.85 17.35 -12.98
N ILE A 206 9.08 18.02 -12.13
CA ILE A 206 8.87 17.60 -10.73
C ILE A 206 8.20 16.22 -10.66
N THR A 207 8.55 15.47 -9.63
CA THR A 207 8.19 14.09 -9.34
C THR A 207 7.60 13.96 -7.93
N LEU A 208 7.04 12.81 -7.57
CA LEU A 208 6.46 12.58 -6.24
C LEU A 208 7.51 12.76 -5.13
N ILE A 209 8.74 12.29 -5.36
CA ILE A 209 9.81 12.32 -4.35
C ILE A 209 10.21 13.73 -3.96
N ASP A 210 10.08 14.69 -4.88
CA ASP A 210 10.43 16.08 -4.58
C ASP A 210 9.55 16.63 -3.45
N ALA A 211 8.37 16.05 -3.15
CA ALA A 211 7.53 16.42 -2.02
C ALA A 211 8.24 16.27 -0.66
N MET A 212 9.24 15.40 -0.59
CA MET A 212 10.06 15.18 0.60
C MET A 212 11.04 16.33 0.91
N ASP A 213 11.36 17.20 -0.06
CA ASP A 213 12.46 18.19 0.07
C ASP A 213 12.34 19.14 1.27
N ASN A 214 11.11 19.54 1.60
CA ASN A 214 10.85 20.61 2.57
C ASN A 214 9.93 20.19 3.72
N VAL A 215 9.57 18.91 3.81
CA VAL A 215 8.69 18.39 4.86
C VAL A 215 9.50 17.83 6.01
N ARG A 216 8.91 17.82 7.21
CA ARG A 216 9.61 17.37 8.43
C ARG A 216 9.52 15.86 8.62
N THR A 217 8.39 15.28 8.21
CA THR A 217 8.15 13.84 8.25
C THR A 217 7.64 13.35 6.91
N PRO A 218 7.81 12.07 6.56
CA PRO A 218 7.35 11.55 5.29
C PRO A 218 5.85 11.68 5.05
N GLN A 219 5.02 11.55 6.09
CA GLN A 219 3.55 11.68 5.97
C GLN A 219 3.12 13.10 5.59
N GLN A 220 3.91 14.12 5.90
CA GLN A 220 3.61 15.49 5.49
C GLN A 220 3.78 15.68 3.98
N ALA A 221 4.56 14.83 3.30
CA ALA A 221 4.62 14.85 1.83
C ALA A 221 3.25 14.54 1.21
N ASP A 222 2.43 13.72 1.86
CA ASP A 222 1.08 13.39 1.38
C ASP A 222 0.12 14.58 1.46
N VAL A 223 0.34 15.50 2.39
CA VAL A 223 -0.41 16.77 2.49
C VAL A 223 -0.01 17.73 1.38
N VAL A 224 1.28 17.73 1.03
CA VAL A 224 1.83 18.56 -0.04
C VAL A 224 1.30 18.08 -1.41
N LEU A 225 1.17 16.76 -1.60
CA LEU A 225 0.71 16.12 -2.83
C LEU A 225 -0.83 16.16 -3.00
N SER A 226 -1.31 16.47 -4.20
CA SER A 226 -2.72 16.30 -4.57
C SER A 226 -2.94 14.99 -5.32
N SER A 227 -4.11 14.37 -5.17
CA SER A 227 -4.47 13.10 -5.82
C SER A 227 -4.44 13.21 -7.35
N ALA A 228 -4.80 14.39 -7.85
CA ALA A 228 -4.69 14.72 -9.27
C ALA A 228 -3.22 14.71 -9.74
N PHE A 229 -2.30 15.29 -8.96
CA PHE A 229 -0.87 15.26 -9.28
C PHE A 229 -0.32 13.84 -9.26
N THR A 230 -0.61 13.08 -8.20
CA THR A 230 -0.08 11.71 -8.03
C THR A 230 -0.59 10.78 -9.12
N LEU A 231 -1.88 10.85 -9.47
CA LEU A 231 -2.42 10.10 -10.61
C LEU A 231 -1.70 10.49 -11.91
N LEU A 232 -1.66 11.79 -12.24
CA LEU A 232 -1.03 12.26 -13.48
C LEU A 232 0.44 11.85 -13.61
N LYS A 233 1.17 11.77 -12.49
CA LYS A 233 2.57 11.38 -12.49
C LYS A 233 2.81 9.88 -12.47
N THR A 234 1.84 9.08 -12.03
CA THR A 234 1.95 7.61 -12.02
C THR A 234 1.32 6.98 -13.28
N LEU A 235 0.53 7.73 -14.05
CA LEU A 235 0.00 7.30 -15.34
C LEU A 235 1.13 6.99 -16.34
N GLY A 236 1.13 5.77 -16.87
CA GLY A 236 2.05 5.33 -17.93
C GLY A 236 3.51 5.23 -17.52
N GLN A 237 3.83 5.30 -16.22
CA GLN A 237 5.19 5.03 -15.75
C GLN A 237 5.34 3.54 -15.42
N ASP A 238 6.02 2.81 -16.31
CA ASP A 238 6.59 1.51 -15.98
C ASP A 238 7.83 1.73 -15.11
N ASN A 239 7.63 2.00 -13.82
CA ASN A 239 8.70 2.24 -12.86
C ASN A 239 9.60 1.00 -12.61
N PHE A 240 9.33 -0.11 -13.29
CA PHE A 240 10.09 -1.37 -13.21
C PHE A 240 11.48 -1.32 -13.83
N ASN A 241 11.78 -0.32 -14.67
CA ASN A 241 13.12 -0.16 -15.27
C ASN A 241 14.03 0.76 -14.44
N LYS A 242 14.50 0.26 -13.30
CA LYS A 242 15.54 0.92 -12.49
C LYS A 242 16.77 0.05 -12.21
N SER A 243 17.03 -1.00 -12.99
CA SER A 243 18.39 -1.56 -12.99
C SER A 243 19.32 -0.51 -13.59
N LYS A 244 20.31 -0.12 -12.80
CA LYS A 244 21.36 0.81 -13.21
C LYS A 244 22.71 0.13 -13.33
N ASN A 245 22.77 -1.20 -13.12
CA ASN A 245 24.00 -1.99 -13.03
C ASN A 245 25.07 -1.27 -12.19
N ARG A 246 24.70 -0.75 -11.03
CA ARG A 246 25.61 -0.03 -10.12
C ARG A 246 26.48 -0.99 -9.34
N PHE A 247 26.00 -2.22 -9.12
CA PHE A 247 26.69 -3.24 -8.34
C PHE A 247 26.87 -4.50 -9.16
N THR A 248 27.93 -5.23 -8.87
CA THR A 248 28.15 -6.56 -9.42
C THR A 248 27.28 -7.60 -8.70
N ASN A 249 26.93 -8.70 -9.38
CA ASN A 249 26.20 -9.81 -8.75
C ASN A 249 26.95 -10.37 -7.52
N LEU A 250 28.28 -10.31 -7.50
CA LEU A 250 29.10 -10.76 -6.36
C LEU A 250 28.96 -9.84 -5.15
N GLU A 251 28.91 -8.52 -5.35
CA GLU A 251 28.66 -7.56 -4.26
C GLU A 251 27.26 -7.72 -3.69
N ILE A 252 26.26 -7.84 -4.57
CA ILE A 252 24.87 -8.08 -4.19
C ILE A 252 24.75 -9.36 -3.37
N GLU A 253 25.31 -10.47 -3.85
CA GLU A 253 25.19 -11.75 -3.15
C GLU A 253 25.98 -11.76 -1.83
N LYS A 254 27.13 -11.09 -1.77
CA LYS A 254 27.89 -10.95 -0.52
C LYS A 254 27.12 -10.17 0.55
N GLU A 255 26.42 -9.11 0.16
CA GLU A 255 25.71 -8.22 1.08
C GLU A 255 24.32 -8.73 1.46
N LEU A 256 23.55 -9.20 0.48
CA LEU A 256 22.16 -9.64 0.67
C LEU A 256 22.04 -11.13 0.97
N ASN A 257 23.02 -11.93 0.55
CA ASN A 257 23.02 -13.39 0.69
C ASN A 257 21.69 -13.99 0.19
N THR A 258 21.35 -13.74 -1.08
CA THR A 258 20.02 -14.07 -1.61
C THR A 258 19.84 -15.56 -1.87
N ILE A 259 20.92 -16.34 -1.96
CA ILE A 259 20.86 -17.80 -2.10
C ILE A 259 20.96 -18.45 -0.71
N LYS A 260 19.82 -18.90 -0.20
CA LYS A 260 19.72 -19.54 1.11
C LYS A 260 19.91 -21.05 1.03
N VAL A 261 20.67 -21.58 1.97
CA VAL A 261 20.80 -23.02 2.26
C VAL A 261 20.82 -23.17 3.78
N TYR A 262 19.92 -23.98 4.31
CA TYR A 262 19.91 -24.35 5.73
C TYR A 262 20.30 -25.82 5.85
N SER A 263 21.30 -26.10 6.68
CA SER A 263 21.69 -27.48 6.95
C SER A 263 20.55 -28.18 7.69
N PRO A 264 20.14 -29.40 7.26
CA PRO A 264 19.12 -30.16 7.97
C PRO A 264 19.44 -30.25 9.45
N SER A 265 18.54 -29.68 10.26
CA SER A 265 18.70 -29.58 11.70
C SER A 265 18.31 -30.87 12.40
N GLY A 266 17.48 -31.71 11.75
CA GLY A 266 16.87 -32.88 12.38
C GLY A 266 16.00 -32.48 13.58
N ARG A 267 15.48 -31.24 13.59
CA ARG A 267 14.72 -30.66 14.71
C ARG A 267 13.47 -31.47 15.04
N PHE A 268 12.92 -32.16 14.05
CA PHE A 268 11.74 -33.00 14.21
C PHE A 268 12.01 -34.42 13.69
N GLU A 269 11.55 -35.42 14.43
CA GLU A 269 11.70 -36.84 14.04
C GLU A 269 10.96 -37.17 12.73
N LYS A 270 9.83 -36.51 12.49
CA LYS A 270 9.01 -36.64 11.28
C LYS A 270 8.91 -35.29 10.59
N LYS A 271 8.82 -35.31 9.25
CA LYS A 271 8.45 -34.13 8.46
C LYS A 271 7.12 -33.57 9.01
N PRO A 272 7.08 -32.33 9.52
CA PRO A 272 5.87 -31.76 10.09
C PRO A 272 4.90 -31.31 8.99
N ASN A 273 3.61 -31.27 9.26
CA ASN A 273 2.69 -30.47 8.45
C ASN A 273 2.89 -28.98 8.76
N ILE A 274 2.54 -28.11 7.82
CA ILE A 274 2.56 -26.66 8.00
C ILE A 274 1.17 -26.09 7.75
N VAL A 275 0.66 -25.27 8.67
CA VAL A 275 -0.53 -24.44 8.46
C VAL A 275 -0.14 -22.97 8.66
N ILE A 276 -0.26 -22.17 7.60
CA ILE A 276 0.00 -20.73 7.63
C ILE A 276 -1.35 -20.02 7.71
N PHE A 277 -1.69 -19.49 8.88
CA PHE A 277 -2.81 -18.60 9.08
C PHE A 277 -2.42 -17.17 8.76
N ILE A 278 -3.09 -16.63 7.74
CA ILE A 278 -3.01 -15.26 7.30
C ILE A 278 -4.31 -14.59 7.75
N LEU A 279 -4.20 -13.72 8.74
CA LEU A 279 -5.33 -13.09 9.40
C LEU A 279 -5.59 -11.70 8.77
N GLU A 280 -6.71 -11.56 8.07
CA GLU A 280 -7.03 -10.37 7.28
C GLU A 280 -6.98 -9.12 8.13
N SER A 281 -6.15 -8.15 7.73
CA SER A 281 -6.04 -6.82 8.34
C SER A 281 -5.74 -6.82 9.86
N MET A 282 -5.37 -7.96 10.44
CA MET A 282 -5.30 -8.19 11.88
C MET A 282 -3.92 -7.84 12.46
N GLY A 283 -3.53 -6.58 12.27
CA GLY A 283 -2.21 -6.05 12.63
C GLY A 283 -1.81 -6.23 14.09
N ARG A 284 -0.51 -6.01 14.39
CA ARG A 284 0.09 -6.27 15.72
C ARG A 284 -0.61 -5.52 16.85
N GLU A 285 -1.21 -4.37 16.56
CA GLU A 285 -1.93 -3.54 17.53
C GLU A 285 -2.99 -4.33 18.33
N TYR A 286 -3.64 -5.30 17.69
CA TYR A 286 -4.73 -6.04 18.33
C TYR A 286 -4.26 -7.20 19.21
N TRP A 287 -2.98 -7.57 19.14
CA TRP A 287 -2.42 -8.74 19.82
C TRP A 287 -1.79 -8.35 21.15
N GLY A 288 -2.38 -8.79 22.27
CA GLY A 288 -1.89 -8.46 23.60
C GLY A 288 -0.46 -8.93 23.83
N ALA A 289 -0.17 -10.19 23.54
CA ALA A 289 1.12 -10.83 23.78
C ALA A 289 2.28 -10.20 22.99
N LEU A 290 1.99 -9.56 21.84
CA LEU A 290 3.01 -8.89 21.02
C LEU A 290 3.26 -7.44 21.43
N ASN A 291 2.53 -6.94 22.43
CA ASN A 291 2.66 -5.58 22.93
C ASN A 291 3.22 -5.50 24.36
N GLU A 292 3.42 -6.63 25.04
CA GLU A 292 3.89 -6.68 26.43
C GLU A 292 5.26 -6.01 26.64
N THR A 293 6.12 -6.00 25.62
CA THR A 293 7.46 -5.39 25.67
C THR A 293 7.48 -3.90 25.36
N TYR A 294 6.35 -3.32 24.93
CA TYR A 294 6.22 -1.92 24.57
C TYR A 294 5.45 -1.15 25.65
N ASP A 295 5.96 0.04 26.01
CA ASP A 295 5.28 0.96 26.92
C ASP A 295 4.21 1.77 26.16
N ILE A 296 3.03 1.19 26.01
CA ILE A 296 1.87 1.80 25.34
C ILE A 296 0.83 2.18 26.40
N PRO A 297 0.59 3.48 26.66
CA PRO A 297 -0.38 3.91 27.66
C PRO A 297 -1.80 3.40 27.40
N ASN A 298 -2.46 2.88 28.45
CA ASN A 298 -3.83 2.35 28.41
C ASN A 298 -4.06 1.28 27.33
N TYR A 299 -3.01 0.52 26.99
CA TYR A 299 -3.09 -0.52 25.97
C TYR A 299 -4.09 -1.63 26.32
N LYS A 300 -4.76 -2.15 25.29
CA LYS A 300 -5.69 -3.26 25.37
C LYS A 300 -5.63 -4.08 24.08
N GLY A 301 -5.43 -5.39 24.21
CA GLY A 301 -5.53 -6.35 23.11
C GLY A 301 -6.97 -6.88 22.94
N TYR A 302 -7.22 -7.52 21.80
CA TYR A 302 -8.53 -8.03 21.37
C TYR A 302 -8.48 -9.52 20.95
N THR A 303 -7.39 -10.23 21.27
CA THR A 303 -7.12 -11.61 20.81
C THR A 303 -6.83 -12.57 21.96
N PRO A 304 -7.77 -12.77 22.90
CA PRO A 304 -7.51 -13.55 24.10
C PRO A 304 -7.05 -15.00 23.84
N PHE A 305 -7.54 -15.65 22.77
CA PHE A 305 -7.09 -17.00 22.42
C PHE A 305 -5.65 -16.99 21.88
N LEU A 306 -5.33 -16.14 20.91
CA LEU A 306 -3.98 -16.05 20.38
C LEU A 306 -2.96 -15.58 21.43
N ASP A 307 -3.36 -14.71 22.35
CA ASP A 307 -2.53 -14.31 23.49
C ASP A 307 -2.24 -15.50 24.43
N SER A 308 -3.23 -16.39 24.63
CA SER A 308 -3.01 -17.62 25.39
C SER A 308 -2.09 -18.60 24.66
N LEU A 309 -2.20 -18.67 23.33
CA LEU A 309 -1.37 -19.53 22.49
C LEU A 309 0.08 -19.02 22.42
N ALA A 310 0.27 -17.70 22.41
CA ALA A 310 1.57 -17.03 22.38
C ALA A 310 2.48 -17.45 23.53
N ARG A 311 1.92 -17.73 24.72
CA ARG A 311 2.66 -18.22 25.90
C ARG A 311 3.32 -19.59 25.68
N HIS A 312 2.88 -20.33 24.66
CA HIS A 312 3.41 -21.63 24.27
C HIS A 312 4.03 -21.61 22.87
N SER A 313 4.35 -20.42 22.36
CA SER A 313 4.81 -20.21 20.98
C SER A 313 6.11 -19.39 20.97
N LEU A 314 6.80 -19.41 19.83
CA LEU A 314 7.85 -18.45 19.51
C LEU A 314 7.19 -17.23 18.86
N ILE A 315 7.31 -16.07 19.50
CA ILE A 315 6.71 -14.82 19.03
C ILE A 315 7.78 -13.79 18.64
N PHE A 316 7.44 -12.96 17.66
CA PHE A 316 8.30 -11.89 17.14
C PHE A 316 7.63 -10.52 17.30
N PRO A 317 7.67 -9.89 18.50
CA PRO A 317 7.01 -8.60 18.71
C PRO A 317 7.53 -7.50 17.80
N ASN A 318 8.77 -7.58 17.29
CA ASN A 318 9.36 -6.61 16.37
C ASN A 318 9.18 -7.01 14.88
N GLY A 319 8.02 -7.59 14.54
CA GLY A 319 7.64 -8.02 13.19
C GLY A 319 7.00 -6.92 12.34
N PHE A 320 7.28 -6.95 11.03
CA PHE A 320 6.76 -6.00 10.05
C PHE A 320 6.26 -6.66 8.76
N ALA A 321 5.13 -6.17 8.26
CA ALA A 321 4.67 -6.45 6.91
C ALA A 321 5.51 -5.66 5.90
N THR A 322 5.63 -6.18 4.68
CA THR A 322 6.27 -5.51 3.55
C THR A 322 5.31 -4.56 2.81
N SER A 323 4.01 -4.69 3.05
CA SER A 323 2.96 -3.91 2.38
C SER A 323 1.74 -3.66 3.29
N ARG A 324 0.74 -2.98 2.74
CA ARG A 324 -0.49 -2.47 3.36
C ARG A 324 -1.79 -2.95 2.71
N LYS A 325 -1.69 -3.93 1.81
CA LYS A 325 -2.78 -4.42 0.99
C LYS A 325 -2.61 -5.92 0.80
N SER A 326 -3.70 -6.68 0.86
CA SER A 326 -3.67 -8.14 0.78
C SER A 326 -3.01 -8.68 -0.48
N ILE A 327 -3.34 -8.10 -1.65
CA ILE A 327 -2.74 -8.47 -2.94
C ILE A 327 -1.22 -8.29 -2.97
N HIS A 328 -0.67 -7.43 -2.11
CA HIS A 328 0.77 -7.23 -1.96
C HIS A 328 1.38 -8.07 -0.83
N GLY A 329 0.63 -8.36 0.23
CA GLY A 329 1.06 -9.19 1.36
C GLY A 329 1.27 -10.65 0.95
N MET A 330 0.41 -11.19 0.08
CA MET A 330 0.46 -12.62 -0.31
C MET A 330 1.80 -13.02 -0.96
N PRO A 331 2.34 -12.30 -1.97
CA PRO A 331 3.66 -12.62 -2.50
C PRO A 331 4.78 -12.55 -1.46
N SER A 332 4.68 -11.65 -0.48
CA SER A 332 5.70 -11.53 0.55
C SER A 332 5.70 -12.70 1.51
N ILE A 333 4.52 -13.10 1.98
CA ILE A 333 4.36 -14.21 2.92
C ILE A 333 4.71 -15.55 2.28
N LEU A 334 4.20 -15.80 1.06
CA LEU A 334 4.29 -17.11 0.43
C LEU A 334 5.56 -17.29 -0.41
N ALA A 335 6.12 -16.21 -0.97
CA ALA A 335 7.27 -16.28 -1.87
C ALA A 335 8.48 -15.44 -1.43
N GLY A 336 8.38 -14.71 -0.30
CA GLY A 336 9.45 -13.80 0.12
C GLY A 336 9.67 -12.64 -0.86
N ILE A 337 8.65 -12.26 -1.62
CA ILE A 337 8.71 -11.17 -2.62
C ILE A 337 8.03 -9.94 -2.02
N PRO A 338 8.77 -8.87 -1.65
CA PRO A 338 8.12 -7.63 -1.22
C PRO A 338 7.38 -7.03 -2.40
N SER A 339 6.39 -6.19 -2.11
CA SER A 339 5.76 -5.41 -3.14
C SER A 339 6.06 -3.94 -3.01
N PHE A 340 6.26 -3.30 -4.16
CA PHE A 340 6.34 -1.86 -4.28
C PHE A 340 5.08 -1.32 -4.95
N GLU A 341 5.17 -0.15 -5.59
CA GLU A 341 4.07 0.62 -6.21
C GLU A 341 2.94 -0.23 -6.80
N THR A 342 3.25 -1.31 -7.53
CA THR A 342 2.30 -2.30 -8.05
C THR A 342 2.58 -3.69 -7.45
N SER A 343 1.54 -4.50 -7.21
CA SER A 343 1.71 -5.88 -6.74
C SER A 343 2.40 -6.78 -7.76
N TYR A 344 3.28 -7.68 -7.29
CA TYR A 344 3.79 -8.76 -8.12
C TYR A 344 2.65 -9.61 -8.70
N ALA A 345 1.61 -9.90 -7.91
CA ALA A 345 0.50 -10.77 -8.30
C ALA A 345 -0.35 -10.21 -9.45
N SER A 346 -0.49 -8.89 -9.54
CA SER A 346 -1.22 -8.19 -10.61
C SER A 346 -0.31 -7.71 -11.75
N SER A 347 1.01 -7.74 -11.57
CA SER A 347 1.96 -7.27 -12.57
C SER A 347 2.05 -8.20 -13.78
N LEU A 348 2.60 -7.67 -14.88
CA LEU A 348 2.92 -8.46 -16.08
C LEU A 348 3.95 -9.57 -15.82
N TYR A 349 4.68 -9.50 -14.68
CA TYR A 349 5.74 -10.44 -14.30
C TYR A 349 5.23 -11.59 -13.42
N SER A 350 3.95 -11.58 -13.04
CA SER A 350 3.32 -12.62 -12.21
C SER A 350 3.43 -14.03 -12.80
N ARG A 351 3.66 -14.17 -14.11
CA ARG A 351 3.78 -15.46 -14.80
C ARG A 351 5.15 -16.13 -14.65
N GLN A 352 6.13 -15.45 -14.04
CA GLN A 352 7.44 -16.05 -13.84
C GLN A 352 7.38 -17.16 -12.77
N LYS A 353 8.17 -18.22 -12.97
CA LYS A 353 8.36 -19.22 -11.93
C LYS A 353 9.22 -18.63 -10.82
N VAL A 354 8.65 -18.51 -9.63
CA VAL A 354 9.32 -17.99 -8.43
C VAL A 354 9.43 -19.08 -7.37
N GLY A 355 10.50 -19.02 -6.57
CA GLY A 355 10.61 -19.82 -5.36
C GLY A 355 9.55 -19.41 -4.35
N SER A 356 9.00 -20.37 -3.61
CA SER A 356 7.97 -20.13 -2.60
C SER A 356 7.90 -21.25 -1.58
N VAL A 357 7.16 -21.03 -0.48
CA VAL A 357 6.82 -22.07 0.50
C VAL A 357 6.22 -23.30 -0.19
N VAL A 358 5.43 -23.08 -1.24
CA VAL A 358 4.79 -24.12 -2.03
C VAL A 358 5.83 -24.90 -2.83
N SER A 359 6.74 -24.22 -3.54
CA SER A 359 7.72 -24.91 -4.37
C SER A 359 8.65 -25.81 -3.54
N VAL A 360 9.12 -25.33 -2.38
CA VAL A 360 9.99 -26.15 -1.50
C VAL A 360 9.24 -27.31 -0.86
N ALA A 361 7.97 -27.12 -0.48
CA ALA A 361 7.15 -28.17 0.09
C ALA A 361 6.85 -29.27 -0.96
N LYS A 362 6.52 -28.89 -2.19
CA LYS A 362 6.26 -29.84 -3.28
C LYS A 362 7.47 -30.67 -3.65
N GLU A 363 8.67 -30.08 -3.65
CA GLU A 363 9.91 -30.83 -3.86
C GLU A 363 10.20 -31.87 -2.76
N LEU A 364 9.53 -31.77 -1.61
CA LEU A 364 9.60 -32.74 -0.51
C LEU A 364 8.34 -33.62 -0.40
N ASP A 365 7.52 -33.66 -1.46
CA ASP A 365 6.28 -34.45 -1.62
C ASP A 365 5.11 -34.06 -0.71
N TYR A 366 5.05 -32.81 -0.26
CA TYR A 366 3.92 -32.29 0.50
C TYR A 366 2.68 -32.12 -0.40
N GLN A 367 1.50 -32.45 0.12
CA GLN A 367 0.25 -31.97 -0.46
C GLN A 367 0.08 -30.49 -0.12
N THR A 368 -0.32 -29.67 -1.09
CA THR A 368 -0.43 -28.23 -0.89
C THR A 368 -1.86 -27.71 -1.12
N SER A 369 -2.34 -26.84 -0.23
CA SER A 369 -3.65 -26.21 -0.38
C SER A 369 -3.72 -24.76 0.05
N PHE A 370 -4.56 -23.99 -0.63
CA PHE A 370 -4.87 -22.60 -0.29
C PHE A 370 -6.36 -22.46 0.01
N PHE A 371 -6.70 -21.92 1.19
CA PHE A 371 -8.06 -21.73 1.65
C PHE A 371 -8.38 -20.24 1.76
N HIS A 372 -9.46 -19.79 1.15
CA HIS A 372 -9.91 -18.41 1.25
C HIS A 372 -11.43 -18.28 1.03
N GLY A 373 -12.17 -17.89 2.07
CA GLY A 373 -13.63 -17.93 2.09
C GLY A 373 -14.37 -17.00 1.12
N ALA A 374 -13.66 -16.21 0.31
CA ALA A 374 -14.26 -15.37 -0.71
C ALA A 374 -14.59 -16.14 -2.00
N ALA A 375 -15.20 -15.45 -2.96
CA ALA A 375 -15.39 -15.99 -4.31
C ALA A 375 -14.03 -16.37 -4.93
N ASN A 376 -13.97 -17.53 -5.60
CA ASN A 376 -12.74 -18.00 -6.23
C ASN A 376 -12.24 -16.96 -7.25
N GLY A 377 -11.03 -16.46 -7.04
CA GLY A 377 -10.44 -15.39 -7.86
C GLY A 377 -10.56 -13.98 -7.29
N SER A 378 -11.25 -13.80 -6.15
CA SER A 378 -11.18 -12.56 -5.36
C SER A 378 -9.72 -12.12 -5.15
N MET A 379 -9.47 -10.82 -5.29
CA MET A 379 -8.13 -10.20 -5.27
C MET A 379 -7.07 -10.86 -6.20
N GLY A 380 -7.48 -11.66 -7.18
CA GLY A 380 -6.58 -12.42 -8.07
C GLY A 380 -5.91 -13.64 -7.41
N LEU A 381 -6.34 -14.05 -6.20
CA LEU A 381 -5.63 -15.06 -5.41
C LEU A 381 -5.66 -16.47 -6.00
N LEU A 382 -6.71 -16.84 -6.74
CA LEU A 382 -6.75 -18.12 -7.46
C LEU A 382 -5.68 -18.16 -8.58
N GLY A 383 -5.50 -17.06 -9.29
CA GLY A 383 -4.46 -16.96 -10.31
C GLY A 383 -3.08 -17.07 -9.68
N PHE A 384 -2.86 -16.33 -8.59
CA PHE A 384 -1.60 -16.36 -7.85
C PHE A 384 -1.30 -17.73 -7.22
N SER A 385 -2.29 -18.41 -6.65
CA SER A 385 -2.12 -19.75 -6.09
C SER A 385 -1.73 -20.77 -7.17
N ASN A 386 -2.31 -20.66 -8.36
CA ASN A 386 -1.96 -21.51 -9.50
C ASN A 386 -0.52 -21.24 -9.99
N ILE A 387 -0.07 -19.98 -9.97
CA ILE A 387 1.31 -19.60 -10.30
C ILE A 387 2.30 -20.22 -9.31
N LEU A 388 2.02 -20.16 -8.01
CA LEU A 388 2.85 -20.79 -6.97
C LEU A 388 2.80 -22.33 -7.04
N GLY A 389 1.75 -22.87 -7.67
CA GLY A 389 1.60 -24.29 -7.94
C GLY A 389 0.93 -25.07 -6.81
N PHE A 390 0.04 -24.45 -6.04
CA PHE A 390 -0.80 -25.16 -5.07
C PHE A 390 -1.58 -26.30 -5.75
N ASP A 391 -1.73 -27.44 -5.07
CA ASP A 391 -2.48 -28.58 -5.62
C ASP A 391 -3.99 -28.36 -5.55
N ASN A 392 -4.46 -27.69 -4.49
CA ASN A 392 -5.89 -27.44 -4.27
C ASN A 392 -6.15 -25.99 -3.85
N TYR A 393 -7.24 -25.41 -4.35
CA TYR A 393 -7.78 -24.14 -3.90
C TYR A 393 -9.20 -24.38 -3.39
N TYR A 394 -9.49 -23.89 -2.19
CA TYR A 394 -10.78 -24.02 -1.54
C TYR A 394 -11.30 -22.64 -1.17
N GLY A 395 -12.31 -22.16 -1.87
CA GLY A 395 -13.01 -20.94 -1.52
C GLY A 395 -14.51 -21.14 -1.36
N ARG A 396 -15.27 -20.06 -1.54
CA ARG A 396 -16.73 -20.07 -1.37
C ARG A 396 -17.41 -21.16 -2.22
N THR A 397 -16.89 -21.41 -3.42
CA THR A 397 -17.40 -22.45 -4.33
C THR A 397 -17.28 -23.84 -3.71
N GLU A 398 -16.12 -24.19 -3.15
CA GLU A 398 -15.87 -25.50 -2.56
C GLU A 398 -16.51 -25.65 -1.18
N PHE A 399 -16.67 -24.54 -0.45
CA PHE A 399 -17.45 -24.49 0.81
C PHE A 399 -18.94 -24.81 0.57
N ASN A 400 -19.50 -24.33 -0.54
CA ASN A 400 -20.82 -24.68 -1.06
C ASN A 400 -21.99 -24.51 -0.05
N ASN A 401 -21.95 -23.47 0.77
CA ASN A 401 -23.04 -23.10 1.66
C ASN A 401 -23.16 -21.57 1.80
N ASP A 402 -23.98 -20.98 0.94
CA ASP A 402 -24.20 -19.53 0.90
C ASP A 402 -25.00 -18.97 2.08
N LEU A 403 -25.54 -19.81 2.98
CA LEU A 403 -26.19 -19.33 4.21
C LEU A 403 -25.18 -18.67 5.16
N GLU A 404 -23.90 -19.02 5.03
CA GLU A 404 -22.80 -18.48 5.83
C GLU A 404 -22.09 -17.31 5.13
N PHE A 405 -22.62 -16.83 4.00
CA PHE A 405 -22.08 -15.67 3.29
C PHE A 405 -22.45 -14.37 4.05
N ASP A 406 -21.46 -13.51 4.26
CA ASP A 406 -21.61 -12.23 4.97
C ASP A 406 -22.42 -11.18 4.20
N GLY A 407 -22.72 -11.44 2.92
CA GLY A 407 -23.41 -10.52 2.02
C GLY A 407 -22.48 -9.55 1.27
N SER A 408 -21.18 -9.55 1.56
CA SER A 408 -20.20 -8.59 1.02
C SER A 408 -18.94 -9.27 0.49
N TRP A 409 -18.15 -9.92 1.33
CA TRP A 409 -16.81 -10.42 1.00
C TRP A 409 -16.73 -11.93 0.85
N GLY A 410 -17.39 -12.70 1.72
CA GLY A 410 -17.33 -14.16 1.66
C GLY A 410 -17.94 -14.88 2.86
N ILE A 411 -17.50 -16.12 3.07
CA ILE A 411 -17.96 -16.96 4.18
C ILE A 411 -17.33 -16.54 5.50
N TRP A 412 -18.14 -16.43 6.55
CA TRP A 412 -17.67 -16.11 7.90
C TRP A 412 -16.52 -17.02 8.37
N ASP A 413 -15.59 -16.46 9.15
CA ASP A 413 -14.35 -17.17 9.52
C ASP A 413 -14.60 -18.47 10.31
N GLU A 414 -15.53 -18.51 11.28
CA GLU A 414 -15.81 -19.72 12.07
C GLU A 414 -16.29 -20.92 11.24
N PRO A 415 -17.38 -20.82 10.45
CA PRO A 415 -17.82 -21.95 9.62
C PRO A 415 -16.76 -22.31 8.56
N PHE A 416 -16.07 -21.33 7.99
CA PHE A 416 -15.00 -21.59 7.02
C PHE A 416 -13.83 -22.35 7.64
N LEU A 417 -13.36 -21.98 8.84
CA LEU A 417 -12.32 -22.72 9.56
C LEU A 417 -12.78 -24.13 9.96
N GLY A 418 -14.06 -24.31 10.30
CA GLY A 418 -14.65 -25.64 10.48
C GLY A 418 -14.53 -26.51 9.21
N TYR A 419 -14.77 -25.92 8.04
CA TYR A 419 -14.56 -26.57 6.75
C TYR A 419 -13.08 -26.86 6.46
N VAL A 420 -12.17 -25.90 6.70
CA VAL A 420 -10.71 -26.13 6.61
C VAL A 420 -10.31 -27.37 7.40
N LYS A 421 -10.74 -27.47 8.66
CA LYS A 421 -10.47 -28.65 9.50
C LYS A 421 -10.96 -29.94 8.85
N SER A 422 -12.18 -29.94 8.32
CA SER A 422 -12.76 -31.13 7.66
C SER A 422 -11.97 -31.60 6.44
N VAL A 423 -11.35 -30.67 5.72
CA VAL A 423 -10.47 -30.97 4.59
C VAL A 423 -9.12 -31.49 5.09
N LEU A 424 -8.50 -30.84 6.08
CA LEU A 424 -7.22 -31.26 6.65
C LEU A 424 -7.27 -32.68 7.25
N ASP A 425 -8.39 -33.08 7.86
CA ASP A 425 -8.58 -34.45 8.36
C ASP A 425 -8.50 -35.53 7.27
N GLN A 426 -8.77 -35.17 6.02
CA GLN A 426 -8.74 -36.07 4.87
C GLN A 426 -7.44 -35.95 4.07
N GLN A 427 -6.58 -34.97 4.39
CA GLN A 427 -5.35 -34.73 3.66
C GLN A 427 -4.25 -35.74 4.02
N ARG A 428 -3.44 -36.08 3.02
CA ARG A 428 -2.27 -36.94 3.23
C ARG A 428 -1.15 -36.12 3.85
N THR A 429 -0.63 -36.58 4.97
CA THR A 429 0.57 -35.98 5.60
C THR A 429 1.86 -36.42 4.89
N PRO A 430 2.89 -35.56 4.77
CA PRO A 430 2.88 -34.17 5.21
C PRO A 430 2.12 -33.25 4.25
N PHE A 431 1.49 -32.20 4.77
CA PHE A 431 0.83 -31.17 3.97
C PHE A 431 1.31 -29.75 4.33
N LEU A 432 1.19 -28.83 3.38
CA LEU A 432 1.33 -27.39 3.58
C LEU A 432 0.03 -26.70 3.18
N SER A 433 -0.61 -26.05 4.14
CA SER A 433 -1.90 -25.37 3.94
C SER A 433 -1.79 -23.91 4.32
N SER A 434 -2.20 -23.02 3.43
CA SER A 434 -2.33 -21.58 3.72
C SER A 434 -3.80 -21.23 3.86
N VAL A 435 -4.17 -20.50 4.91
CA VAL A 435 -5.55 -20.14 5.24
C VAL A 435 -5.63 -18.62 5.36
N PHE A 436 -6.43 -17.99 4.50
CA PHE A 436 -6.63 -16.54 4.50
C PHE A 436 -8.07 -16.21 4.91
N THR A 437 -8.21 -15.71 6.15
CA THR A 437 -9.48 -15.26 6.75
C THR A 437 -10.03 -14.00 6.06
N ILE A 438 -11.27 -13.61 6.34
CA ILE A 438 -11.91 -12.49 5.61
C ILE A 438 -12.81 -11.57 6.45
N THR A 439 -13.24 -11.99 7.65
CA THR A 439 -14.30 -11.27 8.40
C THR A 439 -13.92 -9.82 8.76
N SER A 440 -12.62 -9.56 8.81
CA SER A 440 -11.97 -8.31 9.19
C SER A 440 -11.99 -7.20 8.10
N HIS A 441 -13.07 -7.10 7.33
CA HIS A 441 -13.27 -6.07 6.30
C HIS A 441 -14.45 -5.13 6.61
N GLU A 442 -14.40 -3.89 6.09
CA GLU A 442 -15.55 -2.96 6.07
C GLU A 442 -16.72 -3.66 5.34
N PRO A 443 -17.93 -3.76 5.92
CA PRO A 443 -18.55 -2.89 6.94
C PRO A 443 -18.31 -3.28 8.41
N TYR A 444 -17.32 -4.13 8.69
CA TYR A 444 -16.95 -4.63 10.01
C TYR A 444 -18.12 -5.25 10.77
N VAL A 445 -18.88 -6.09 10.08
CA VAL A 445 -19.98 -6.87 10.67
C VAL A 445 -19.52 -8.27 11.05
N ILE A 446 -20.25 -8.89 11.97
CA ILE A 446 -20.08 -10.28 12.42
C ILE A 446 -21.44 -11.00 12.33
N PRO A 447 -21.50 -12.33 12.39
CA PRO A 447 -22.78 -13.04 12.34
C PRO A 447 -23.72 -12.58 13.46
N LYS A 448 -25.03 -12.51 13.17
CA LYS A 448 -26.04 -12.02 14.13
C LYS A 448 -26.04 -12.77 15.45
N ASP A 449 -25.80 -14.08 15.41
CA ASP A 449 -25.73 -14.93 16.60
C ASP A 449 -24.57 -14.56 17.54
N TYR A 450 -23.62 -13.75 17.06
CA TYR A 450 -22.49 -13.23 17.83
C TYR A 450 -22.63 -11.76 18.23
N GLU A 451 -23.77 -11.12 17.93
CA GLU A 451 -23.99 -9.72 18.29
C GLU A 451 -23.83 -9.48 19.80
N GLY A 452 -22.99 -8.51 20.16
CA GLY A 452 -22.70 -8.17 21.55
C GLY A 452 -21.82 -9.15 22.32
N LYS A 453 -21.32 -10.22 21.68
CA LYS A 453 -20.43 -11.21 22.33
C LYS A 453 -18.95 -10.80 22.37
N PHE A 454 -18.55 -9.87 21.51
CA PHE A 454 -17.18 -9.37 21.43
C PHE A 454 -17.12 -7.89 21.75
N ASP A 455 -15.97 -7.46 22.28
CA ASP A 455 -15.75 -6.07 22.60
C ASP A 455 -15.67 -5.23 21.33
N LYS A 456 -16.50 -4.18 21.26
CA LYS A 456 -16.47 -3.21 20.15
C LYS A 456 -15.23 -2.32 20.19
N GLY A 457 -14.58 -2.21 21.36
CA GLY A 457 -13.37 -1.42 21.56
C GLY A 457 -13.47 0.01 21.04
N TYR A 458 -12.34 0.55 20.56
CA TYR A 458 -12.26 1.90 20.02
C TYR A 458 -12.49 2.02 18.51
N LEU A 459 -12.35 0.91 17.78
CA LEU A 459 -12.42 0.84 16.32
C LEU A 459 -13.43 -0.25 15.94
N PRO A 460 -14.26 -0.04 14.89
CA PRO A 460 -15.19 -1.06 14.40
C PRO A 460 -14.53 -2.43 14.16
N MET A 461 -13.26 -2.42 13.74
CA MET A 461 -12.44 -3.60 13.49
C MET A 461 -12.29 -4.54 14.71
N HIS A 462 -12.32 -4.03 15.95
CA HIS A 462 -12.04 -4.84 17.13
C HIS A 462 -13.02 -5.98 17.37
N GLN A 463 -14.31 -5.80 17.02
CA GLN A 463 -15.29 -6.86 17.16
C GLN A 463 -15.06 -7.99 16.14
N CYS A 464 -14.63 -7.66 14.92
CA CYS A 464 -14.26 -8.64 13.89
C CYS A 464 -13.03 -9.43 14.34
N VAL A 465 -12.01 -8.75 14.88
CA VAL A 465 -10.82 -9.41 15.45
C VAL A 465 -11.20 -10.39 16.56
N GLY A 466 -12.09 -9.98 17.48
CA GLY A 466 -12.56 -10.87 18.54
C GLY A 466 -13.31 -12.10 18.01
N TYR A 467 -14.09 -11.93 16.93
CA TYR A 467 -14.76 -13.06 16.27
C TYR A 467 -13.78 -14.00 15.56
N THR A 468 -12.81 -13.48 14.81
CA THR A 468 -11.78 -14.30 14.15
C THR A 468 -10.91 -15.04 15.19
N ASP A 469 -10.54 -14.39 16.30
CA ASP A 469 -9.83 -15.03 17.42
C ASP A 469 -10.66 -16.16 18.04
N HIS A 470 -11.97 -15.97 18.18
CA HIS A 470 -12.90 -17.02 18.61
C HIS A 470 -12.97 -18.19 17.62
N ALA A 471 -13.06 -17.89 16.32
CA ALA A 471 -13.08 -18.89 15.26
C ALA A 471 -11.81 -19.76 15.28
N LEU A 472 -10.65 -19.14 15.48
CA LEU A 472 -9.37 -19.85 15.67
C LEU A 472 -9.39 -20.71 16.93
N ARG A 473 -9.92 -20.21 18.05
CA ARG A 473 -10.09 -21.01 19.27
C ARG A 473 -10.92 -22.26 18.99
N LYS A 474 -12.03 -22.13 18.26
CA LYS A 474 -12.89 -23.25 17.87
C LYS A 474 -12.19 -24.24 16.98
N PHE A 475 -11.46 -23.78 15.98
CA PHE A 475 -10.60 -24.63 15.15
C PHE A 475 -9.62 -25.44 16.01
N PHE A 476 -8.88 -24.80 16.92
CA PHE A 476 -7.93 -25.50 17.79
C PHE A 476 -8.60 -26.45 18.78
N GLU A 477 -9.76 -26.10 19.34
CA GLU A 477 -10.53 -26.98 20.23
C GLU A 477 -10.87 -28.31 19.53
N VAL A 478 -11.31 -28.26 18.28
CA VAL A 478 -11.72 -29.46 17.53
C VAL A 478 -10.57 -30.17 16.81
N SER A 479 -9.50 -29.45 16.44
CA SER A 479 -8.34 -30.03 15.75
C SER A 479 -7.40 -30.79 16.69
N LYS A 480 -7.40 -30.50 18.00
CA LYS A 480 -6.54 -31.19 18.98
C LYS A 480 -6.71 -32.71 18.99
N THR A 481 -7.87 -33.23 18.56
CA THR A 481 -8.15 -34.66 18.51
C THR A 481 -7.80 -35.30 17.16
N SER A 482 -7.34 -34.52 16.17
CA SER A 482 -6.97 -35.04 14.86
C SER A 482 -5.53 -35.56 14.84
N ASP A 483 -5.28 -36.67 14.14
CA ASP A 483 -3.97 -37.34 14.08
C ASP A 483 -2.84 -36.45 13.54
N TRP A 484 -3.18 -35.47 12.71
CA TRP A 484 -2.20 -34.54 12.13
C TRP A 484 -1.75 -33.44 13.11
N PHE A 485 -2.52 -33.13 14.15
CA PHE A 485 -2.35 -31.90 14.94
C PHE A 485 -1.01 -31.82 15.68
N GLU A 486 -0.61 -32.88 16.40
CA GLU A 486 0.65 -32.87 17.17
C GLU A 486 1.88 -32.69 16.27
N ASN A 487 1.84 -33.27 15.06
CA ASN A 487 2.89 -33.13 14.07
C ASN A 487 2.70 -31.93 13.12
N THR A 488 2.02 -30.87 13.57
CA THR A 488 1.79 -29.66 12.75
C THR A 488 2.46 -28.43 13.36
N ILE A 489 3.08 -27.62 12.50
CA ILE A 489 3.53 -26.27 12.81
C ILE A 489 2.48 -25.30 12.31
N PHE A 490 2.01 -24.44 13.20
CA PHE A 490 1.09 -23.36 12.89
C PHE A 490 1.86 -22.04 12.89
N ILE A 491 1.81 -21.31 11.77
CA ILE A 491 2.41 -19.99 11.62
C ILE A 491 1.26 -18.99 11.51
N PHE A 492 1.29 -17.94 12.33
CA PHE A 492 0.29 -16.88 12.31
C PHE A 492 0.94 -15.57 11.93
N THR A 493 0.34 -14.90 10.96
CA THR A 493 0.66 -13.52 10.58
C THR A 493 -0.63 -12.83 10.14
N ALA A 494 -0.62 -11.51 10.04
CA ALA A 494 -1.59 -10.82 9.20
C ALA A 494 -1.00 -10.60 7.80
N ASP A 495 -1.82 -10.25 6.83
CA ASP A 495 -1.37 -9.82 5.50
C ASP A 495 -0.89 -8.37 5.52
N HIS A 496 -1.53 -7.52 6.32
CA HIS A 496 -1.11 -6.17 6.68
C HIS A 496 -1.81 -5.65 7.95
N SER A 497 -1.43 -4.45 8.39
CA SER A 497 -2.15 -3.67 9.40
C SER A 497 -3.28 -2.85 8.78
N ASN A 498 -4.26 -2.43 9.57
CA ASN A 498 -5.41 -1.66 9.11
C ASN A 498 -5.59 -0.35 9.90
N GLN A 499 -6.69 -0.24 10.66
CA GLN A 499 -7.04 0.94 11.43
C GLN A 499 -6.22 1.00 12.71
N THR A 500 -5.79 2.20 13.09
CA THR A 500 -4.97 2.44 14.28
C THR A 500 -5.70 3.31 15.28
N HIS A 501 -5.57 2.98 16.56
CA HIS A 501 -6.08 3.75 17.69
C HIS A 501 -4.95 4.30 18.56
N PHE A 502 -3.92 3.51 18.84
CA PHE A 502 -2.85 3.94 19.74
C PHE A 502 -1.79 4.80 19.02
N PRO A 503 -1.37 5.94 19.59
CA PRO A 503 -0.34 6.81 18.98
C PRO A 503 0.99 6.12 18.68
N PHE A 504 1.29 5.02 19.37
CA PHE A 504 2.44 4.19 19.07
C PHE A 504 2.41 3.65 17.63
N TYR A 505 1.24 3.23 17.15
CA TYR A 505 1.04 2.66 15.82
C TYR A 505 0.82 3.73 14.73
N GLU A 506 0.51 4.98 15.11
CA GLU A 506 0.37 6.09 14.16
C GLU A 506 1.72 6.51 13.54
N LYS A 507 2.84 6.21 14.23
CA LYS A 507 4.20 6.48 13.76
C LYS A 507 4.47 5.77 12.43
N THR A 508 5.12 6.44 11.48
CA THR A 508 5.18 5.94 10.09
C THR A 508 5.75 4.54 9.91
N VAL A 509 6.80 4.17 10.65
CA VAL A 509 7.34 2.80 10.57
C VAL A 509 6.41 1.78 11.23
N ASN A 510 5.82 2.15 12.37
CA ASN A 510 4.95 1.24 13.13
C ASN A 510 3.61 0.97 12.44
N ARG A 511 3.25 1.76 11.42
CA ARG A 511 2.14 1.42 10.52
C ARG A 511 2.34 0.10 9.79
N PHE A 512 3.56 -0.37 9.64
CA PHE A 512 3.84 -1.68 9.03
C PHE A 512 3.99 -2.78 10.07
N ALA A 513 3.81 -2.48 11.36
CA ALA A 513 3.93 -3.46 12.43
C ALA A 513 2.89 -4.57 12.28
N ASN A 514 3.38 -5.81 12.26
CA ASN A 514 2.55 -6.97 11.95
C ASN A 514 2.87 -8.15 12.86
N PRO A 515 1.88 -9.00 13.20
CA PRO A 515 2.12 -10.10 14.10
C PRO A 515 2.88 -11.20 13.37
N LEU A 516 3.77 -11.89 14.08
CA LEU A 516 4.35 -13.15 13.62
C LEU A 516 4.54 -14.07 14.82
N MET A 517 3.97 -15.26 14.73
CA MET A 517 3.99 -16.27 15.78
C MET A 517 4.11 -17.67 15.17
N ILE A 518 4.95 -18.51 15.77
CA ILE A 518 5.14 -19.91 15.37
C ILE A 518 4.78 -20.80 16.57
N PHE A 519 3.78 -21.65 16.38
CA PHE A 519 3.33 -22.61 17.37
C PHE A 519 3.52 -24.04 16.88
N LYS A 520 4.06 -24.91 17.74
CA LYS A 520 4.02 -26.37 17.56
C LYS A 520 3.80 -27.02 18.92
N SER A 521 2.84 -27.95 18.98
CA SER A 521 2.60 -28.73 20.20
C SER A 521 3.86 -29.50 20.60
N ASN A 522 4.13 -29.58 21.91
CA ASN A 522 5.26 -30.33 22.48
C ASN A 522 6.63 -29.99 21.84
N SER A 523 6.87 -28.71 21.53
CA SER A 523 8.10 -28.23 20.91
C SER A 523 8.83 -27.18 21.76
N GLU A 524 10.14 -27.04 21.50
CA GLU A 524 11.02 -25.97 22.00
C GLU A 524 10.92 -24.67 21.18
N LEU A 525 10.05 -24.61 20.17
CA LEU A 525 9.71 -23.37 19.46
C LEU A 525 8.88 -22.44 20.36
N LYS A 526 9.51 -21.90 21.40
CA LYS A 526 8.91 -21.07 22.43
C LYS A 526 9.82 -19.91 22.81
N GLY A 527 9.22 -18.78 23.17
CA GLY A 527 9.94 -17.61 23.68
C GLY A 527 9.64 -16.35 22.88
N VAL A 528 10.38 -15.28 23.21
CA VAL A 528 10.20 -13.95 22.61
C VAL A 528 11.50 -13.57 21.91
N ASP A 529 11.45 -13.36 20.60
CA ASP A 529 12.57 -12.79 19.83
C ASP A 529 12.24 -11.36 19.41
N MET A 530 13.03 -10.41 19.92
CA MET A 530 12.87 -8.97 19.66
C MET A 530 13.66 -8.49 18.43
N LYS A 531 14.45 -9.35 17.78
CA LYS A 531 15.09 -9.03 16.51
C LYS A 531 14.05 -8.67 15.47
N LEU A 532 14.43 -7.82 14.53
CA LEU A 532 13.60 -7.49 13.38
C LEU A 532 13.19 -8.77 12.63
N ALA A 533 11.90 -8.87 12.37
CA ALA A 533 11.28 -9.90 11.55
C ALA A 533 10.42 -9.26 10.46
N SER A 534 10.33 -9.92 9.31
CA SER A 534 9.62 -9.45 8.13
C SER A 534 8.77 -10.56 7.51
N HIS A 535 7.74 -10.22 6.74
CA HIS A 535 7.06 -11.21 5.89
C HIS A 535 8.01 -11.97 4.97
N LEU A 536 9.11 -11.32 4.55
CA LEU A 536 10.15 -11.94 3.74
C LEU A 536 10.77 -13.16 4.41
N ASP A 537 10.75 -13.21 5.74
CA ASP A 537 11.38 -14.24 6.55
C ASP A 537 10.54 -15.51 6.66
N ILE A 538 9.23 -15.46 6.35
CA ILE A 538 8.32 -16.60 6.48
C ILE A 538 8.73 -17.73 5.54
N PHE A 539 8.98 -17.43 4.26
CA PHE A 539 9.42 -18.43 3.28
C PHE A 539 10.70 -19.19 3.71
N PRO A 540 11.83 -18.52 3.96
CA PRO A 540 13.04 -19.21 4.40
C PRO A 540 12.89 -19.89 5.77
N THR A 541 12.05 -19.37 6.67
CA THR A 541 11.73 -20.03 7.95
C THR A 541 10.99 -21.36 7.72
N VAL A 542 10.00 -21.40 6.81
CA VAL A 542 9.32 -22.65 6.44
C VAL A 542 10.31 -23.65 5.83
N ALA A 543 11.18 -23.19 4.92
CA ALA A 543 12.19 -24.05 4.31
C ALA A 543 13.16 -24.66 5.34
N ASP A 544 13.58 -23.89 6.35
CA ASP A 544 14.41 -24.36 7.47
C ASP A 544 13.64 -25.37 8.36
N LEU A 545 12.40 -25.06 8.72
CA LEU A 545 11.56 -25.92 9.59
C LEU A 545 11.23 -27.29 8.98
N ILE A 546 11.20 -27.39 7.65
CA ILE A 546 10.96 -28.67 6.93
C ILE A 546 12.26 -29.34 6.48
N ASP A 547 13.43 -28.83 6.90
CA ASP A 547 14.76 -29.32 6.53
C ASP A 547 14.97 -29.40 5.00
N TYR A 548 14.57 -28.36 4.26
CA TYR A 548 14.74 -28.32 2.80
C TYR A 548 16.24 -28.26 2.42
N PRO A 549 16.78 -29.26 1.69
CA PRO A 549 18.23 -29.47 1.62
C PRO A 549 18.92 -28.73 0.46
N LYS A 550 18.17 -28.03 -0.40
CA LYS A 550 18.71 -27.41 -1.63
C LYS A 550 18.80 -25.90 -1.50
N PRO A 551 19.70 -25.25 -2.27
CA PRO A 551 19.72 -23.80 -2.39
C PRO A 551 18.44 -23.26 -3.02
N PHE A 552 17.95 -22.14 -2.49
CA PHE A 552 16.81 -21.40 -3.04
C PHE A 552 17.03 -19.89 -2.91
N LYS A 553 16.42 -19.11 -3.80
CA LYS A 553 16.52 -17.64 -3.76
C LYS A 553 15.48 -17.06 -2.80
N SER A 554 15.91 -16.23 -1.85
CA SER A 554 15.07 -15.46 -0.93
C SER A 554 15.86 -14.28 -0.36
N TRP A 555 15.22 -13.11 -0.26
CA TRP A 555 15.83 -11.96 0.44
C TRP A 555 15.68 -12.01 1.96
N GLY A 556 14.64 -12.68 2.48
CA GLY A 556 14.47 -12.87 3.91
C GLY A 556 15.39 -13.94 4.47
N ARG A 557 15.37 -14.13 5.79
CA ARG A 557 16.14 -15.14 6.53
C ARG A 557 15.23 -16.05 7.35
N SER A 558 15.68 -17.27 7.64
CA SER A 558 15.02 -18.10 8.64
C SER A 558 15.13 -17.47 10.03
N LEU A 559 14.00 -17.38 10.73
CA LEU A 559 13.89 -16.88 12.10
C LEU A 559 14.24 -17.94 13.16
N VAL A 560 14.44 -19.19 12.75
CA VAL A 560 14.75 -20.31 13.66
C VAL A 560 16.16 -20.88 13.44
N SER A 561 16.91 -20.30 12.49
CA SER A 561 18.26 -20.75 12.14
C SER A 561 19.31 -20.23 13.11
N ASN A 562 20.36 -21.02 13.30
CA ASN A 562 21.56 -20.59 14.04
C ASN A 562 22.54 -19.79 13.16
N GLN A 563 22.29 -19.68 11.86
CA GLN A 563 23.12 -18.87 10.97
C GLN A 563 22.94 -17.38 11.26
N ASN A 564 24.05 -16.64 11.38
CA ASN A 564 23.99 -15.21 11.63
C ASN A 564 23.69 -14.45 10.33
N HIS A 565 22.43 -14.07 10.13
CA HIS A 565 22.00 -13.16 9.06
C HIS A 565 21.53 -11.85 9.68
N GLU A 566 22.09 -10.73 9.21
CA GLU A 566 21.70 -9.39 9.65
C GLU A 566 20.24 -9.09 9.26
N PRO A 567 19.35 -8.86 10.23
CA PRO A 567 17.96 -8.62 9.92
C PRO A 567 17.74 -7.25 9.30
N PHE A 568 16.72 -7.16 8.46
CA PHE A 568 16.27 -5.90 7.91
C PHE A 568 14.78 -5.97 7.56
N VAL A 569 14.18 -4.79 7.44
CA VAL A 569 12.84 -4.58 6.93
C VAL A 569 12.94 -3.64 5.73
N ILE A 570 12.15 -3.89 4.69
CA ILE A 570 12.07 -3.07 3.48
C ILE A 570 10.61 -2.81 3.16
N ASN A 571 10.28 -1.55 2.90
CA ASN A 571 8.92 -1.13 2.58
C ASN A 571 8.92 -0.02 1.55
N TYR A 572 7.75 0.21 0.98
CA TYR A 572 7.45 1.33 0.11
C TYR A 572 6.29 2.14 0.70
N PHE A 573 6.40 3.46 0.66
CA PHE A 573 5.34 4.37 1.09
C PHE A 573 5.20 5.53 0.10
N SER A 574 4.11 6.29 0.25
CA SER A 574 3.73 7.39 -0.65
C SER A 574 4.85 8.41 -0.84
N GLY A 575 4.88 9.01 -2.03
CA GLY A 575 5.98 9.87 -2.47
C GLY A 575 7.03 9.17 -3.34
N GLY A 576 6.88 7.87 -3.64
CA GLY A 576 7.84 7.12 -4.46
C GLY A 576 9.13 6.78 -3.73
N SER A 577 9.06 6.65 -2.40
CA SER A 577 10.20 6.36 -1.53
C SER A 577 10.15 4.92 -1.00
N TYR A 578 11.32 4.38 -0.77
CA TYR A 578 11.55 3.14 -0.04
C TYR A 578 12.10 3.48 1.34
N PHE A 579 11.84 2.66 2.35
CA PHE A 579 12.69 2.65 3.53
C PHE A 579 13.25 1.27 3.80
N MET A 580 14.52 1.22 4.20
CA MET A 580 15.16 0.04 4.77
C MET A 580 15.50 0.32 6.22
N MET A 581 15.14 -0.59 7.12
CA MET A 581 15.43 -0.51 8.55
C MET A 581 16.26 -1.71 8.97
N ASN A 582 17.37 -1.46 9.65
CA ASN A 582 18.12 -2.48 10.40
C ASN A 582 17.96 -2.23 11.91
N GLU A 583 18.72 -2.94 12.74
CA GLU A 583 18.61 -2.83 14.21
C GLU A 583 19.00 -1.45 14.77
N ASN A 584 19.68 -0.58 14.00
CA ASN A 584 20.23 0.68 14.49
C ASN A 584 19.67 1.93 13.79
N LEU A 585 19.36 1.81 12.50
CA LEU A 585 19.05 2.93 11.60
C LEU A 585 17.87 2.62 10.67
N ILE A 586 17.21 3.69 10.25
CA ILE A 586 16.23 3.70 9.16
C ILE A 586 16.79 4.57 8.04
N CYS A 587 16.91 4.02 6.84
CA CYS A 587 17.31 4.73 5.62
C CYS A 587 16.08 4.94 4.74
N VAL A 588 15.81 6.19 4.36
CA VAL A 588 14.79 6.53 3.35
C VAL A 588 15.48 6.79 2.02
N HIS A 589 15.05 6.10 0.97
CA HIS A 589 15.72 6.01 -0.31
C HIS A 589 14.76 6.33 -1.47
N ASN A 590 15.20 7.11 -2.45
CA ASN A 590 14.36 7.50 -3.60
C ASN A 590 14.48 6.55 -4.82
N GLY A 591 15.16 5.43 -4.65
CA GLY A 591 15.54 4.49 -5.70
C GLY A 591 16.92 4.75 -6.31
N ASN A 592 17.52 5.91 -6.07
CA ASN A 592 18.87 6.27 -6.55
C ASN A 592 19.86 6.52 -5.42
N ASN A 593 19.44 7.29 -4.42
CA ASN A 593 20.25 7.70 -3.29
C ASN A 593 19.39 7.82 -2.03
N ALA A 594 20.03 7.75 -0.87
CA ALA A 594 19.40 8.06 0.39
C ALA A 594 19.00 9.55 0.41
N ILE A 595 17.80 9.81 0.90
CA ILE A 595 17.23 11.14 1.13
C ILE A 595 16.97 11.42 2.61
N GLY A 596 17.07 10.40 3.47
CA GLY A 596 17.07 10.58 4.91
C GLY A 596 17.65 9.39 5.67
N PHE A 597 18.21 9.68 6.84
CA PHE A 597 18.61 8.67 7.82
C PHE A 597 18.04 9.03 9.18
N TYR A 598 17.58 8.04 9.92
CA TYR A 598 16.95 8.22 11.23
C TYR A 598 17.43 7.15 12.19
N ASN A 599 17.45 7.46 13.48
CA ASN A 599 17.70 6.44 14.51
C ASN A 599 16.54 5.44 14.53
N VAL A 600 16.79 4.14 14.76
CA VAL A 600 15.76 3.10 14.80
C VAL A 600 14.62 3.39 15.79
N LYS A 601 14.87 4.16 16.86
CA LYS A 601 13.86 4.57 17.85
C LYS A 601 12.95 5.69 17.35
N ASP A 602 13.41 6.48 16.36
CA ASP A 602 12.65 7.54 15.71
C ASP A 602 11.73 6.94 14.63
N LYS A 603 10.74 6.15 15.07
CA LYS A 603 9.77 5.48 14.19
C LYS A 603 8.88 6.45 13.40
N ASN A 604 8.85 7.73 13.77
CA ASN A 604 8.11 8.76 13.05
C ASN A 604 8.99 9.59 12.10
N MET A 605 10.30 9.33 12.07
CA MET A 605 11.26 9.97 11.17
C MET A 605 11.25 11.50 11.27
N GLU A 606 11.29 12.03 12.50
CA GLU A 606 11.26 13.48 12.75
C GLU A 606 12.66 14.13 12.66
N ASN A 607 13.72 13.37 12.96
CA ASN A 607 15.09 13.91 13.07
C ASN A 607 16.01 13.32 11.98
N ASN A 608 16.04 13.97 10.82
CA ASN A 608 16.86 13.52 9.70
C ASN A 608 18.37 13.79 9.93
N LEU A 609 19.16 12.72 9.98
CA LEU A 609 20.60 12.70 10.24
C LEU A 609 21.47 12.82 8.97
N ILE A 610 20.87 12.95 7.78
CA ILE A 610 21.57 12.87 6.48
C ILE A 610 22.74 13.86 6.29
N ARG A 611 22.76 14.98 7.02
CA ARG A 611 23.81 16.01 6.90
C ARG A 611 25.21 15.47 7.26
N ASN A 612 25.29 14.51 8.18
CA ASN A 612 26.53 13.93 8.67
C ASN A 612 26.49 12.40 8.50
N LYS A 613 26.67 11.92 7.26
CA LYS A 613 26.65 10.48 6.97
C LYS A 613 27.79 9.75 7.68
N THR A 614 27.45 8.75 8.49
CA THR A 614 28.42 7.79 9.07
C THR A 614 28.68 6.65 8.09
N GLN A 615 29.71 5.83 8.35
CA GLN A 615 29.95 4.63 7.55
C GLN A 615 28.75 3.68 7.58
N GLU A 616 28.15 3.48 8.75
CA GLU A 616 26.94 2.65 8.91
C GLU A 616 25.76 3.14 8.06
N MET A 617 25.58 4.45 7.92
CA MET A 617 24.57 5.03 7.03
C MET A 617 24.87 4.72 5.56
N ILE A 618 26.14 4.82 5.15
CA ILE A 618 26.57 4.50 3.78
C ILE A 618 26.35 3.01 3.48
N ASP A 619 26.67 2.13 4.42
CA ASP A 619 26.48 0.69 4.28
C ASP A 619 24.99 0.34 4.14
N LEU A 620 24.12 0.95 4.95
CA LEU A 620 22.67 0.76 4.84
C LEU A 620 22.08 1.33 3.53
N GLU A 621 22.59 2.46 3.04
CA GLU A 621 22.21 3.01 1.73
C GLU A 621 22.63 2.10 0.58
N ASN A 622 23.84 1.52 0.65
CA ASN A 622 24.33 0.55 -0.31
C ASN A 622 23.50 -0.73 -0.28
N LYS A 623 23.22 -1.28 0.90
CA LYS A 623 22.35 -2.46 1.07
C LYS A 623 20.95 -2.22 0.50
N CYS A 624 20.36 -1.06 0.77
CA CYS A 624 19.07 -0.69 0.19
C CYS A 624 19.14 -0.56 -1.34
N SER A 625 20.22 0.02 -1.86
CA SER A 625 20.43 0.17 -3.30
C SER A 625 20.62 -1.18 -4.02
N MET A 626 21.42 -2.08 -3.44
CA MET A 626 21.62 -3.45 -3.93
C MET A 626 20.33 -4.26 -3.90
N PHE A 627 19.54 -4.13 -2.82
CA PHE A 627 18.23 -4.79 -2.70
C PHE A 627 17.31 -4.39 -3.85
N LEU A 628 17.15 -3.08 -4.08
CA LEU A 628 16.26 -2.58 -5.12
C LEU A 628 16.74 -3.03 -6.51
N GLU A 629 18.05 -2.99 -6.75
CA GLU A 629 18.64 -3.44 -8.01
C GLU A 629 18.39 -4.93 -8.27
N ASP A 630 18.70 -5.81 -7.31
CA ASP A 630 18.46 -7.25 -7.45
C ASP A 630 16.97 -7.59 -7.58
N TYR A 631 16.09 -6.90 -6.83
CA TYR A 631 14.64 -7.07 -6.95
C TYR A 631 14.16 -6.75 -8.37
N PHE A 632 14.48 -5.56 -8.89
CA PHE A 632 14.00 -5.15 -10.21
C PHE A 632 14.63 -5.97 -11.33
N GLU A 633 15.90 -6.38 -11.19
CA GLU A 633 16.55 -7.25 -12.19
C GLU A 633 16.00 -8.67 -12.19
N SER A 634 15.85 -9.28 -11.02
CA SER A 634 15.53 -10.71 -10.95
C SER A 634 14.06 -11.02 -11.16
N LEU A 635 13.16 -10.08 -10.86
CA LEU A 635 11.71 -10.27 -11.00
C LEU A 635 11.09 -9.37 -12.07
N MET A 636 11.52 -8.12 -12.17
CA MET A 636 10.78 -7.09 -12.92
C MET A 636 11.44 -6.68 -14.25
N SER A 637 12.40 -7.46 -14.75
CA SER A 637 13.11 -7.14 -16.01
C SER A 637 12.64 -7.94 -17.23
N GLY A 638 11.75 -8.92 -17.07
CA GLY A 638 11.27 -9.78 -18.17
C GLY A 638 12.35 -10.67 -18.80
N ILE A 639 13.62 -10.51 -18.41
CA ILE A 639 14.73 -11.36 -18.76
C ILE A 639 14.64 -12.56 -17.83
N GLY A 640 14.03 -13.64 -18.34
CA GLY A 640 13.85 -14.87 -17.57
C GLY A 640 15.15 -15.35 -16.93
N SER A 641 15.03 -15.88 -15.71
CA SER A 641 16.07 -16.59 -14.96
C SER A 641 16.78 -17.72 -15.73
N SER A 642 16.30 -18.07 -16.94
CA SER A 642 16.94 -19.03 -17.83
C SER A 642 18.27 -18.58 -18.43
N GLN A 643 18.69 -17.31 -18.30
CA GLN A 643 20.00 -16.85 -18.78
C GLN A 643 21.09 -16.70 -17.69
N LYS A 644 20.76 -16.94 -16.42
CA LYS A 644 21.74 -16.93 -15.31
C LYS A 644 21.95 -18.37 -14.77
N LYS A 645 22.25 -19.32 -15.67
CA LYS A 645 22.72 -20.67 -15.30
C LYS A 645 24.24 -20.74 -15.32
#